data_AF-A0AA37XH85-F1
#
_entry.id   AF-A0AA37XH85-F1
#
_cell.length_a   1.000
_cell.length_b   1.000
_cell.length_c   1.000
_cell.angle_alpha   90.00
_cell.angle_beta   90.00
_cell.angle_gamma   90.00
#
_symmetry.space_group_name_H-M   'P 1'
#
loop_
_entity.id
_entity.type
_entity.pdbx_description
1 polymer ?
#
loop_
_entity_poly.entity_id
_entity_poly.type
_entity_poly.pdbx_seq_one_letter_code
_entity_poly.pdbx_strand_id
1 'polypeptide(L)'
;MPRVLAGRYEVGELIGRGGMAEVYIGRDNRLSRRVAIKLLRSDLAQDSTFQARFRREAQSAAALNHPAIVSVYDTGEDGHVGADGVTHHLPFIVMEYVEGHTVRELIRDGAALPIDEAVEITAGVLSALEYSHHAGIVHRDIKPANVMITTAGDVKVMDFGIARAIADSAATMTQTQAVVGTAQYLSPEQARGEVVDARSDVYSTGALLFELLTGRPPFIGDSPVAVAYQHVREDPPTPSSLAPDVPVELDRITLKALAKDRDVRYQSGEEFRSDLEAAQRGGVVGAPAVGVIAAANAATVAAASPAARAAATQVMAGPPTAQTSSDLPPVAPEEEPRKGRAWIWVLGIVLALLVAGIVAVAVNNARQNEPEPTPTETTPENVAVPDVAGESEADAQATIEGAELVFARAEAPSDDVEAGLAISSDPAAGSLIAPGQTVTVTISSGPDTLTVPDVIGFTADQATTALNQAGFTGNQIRIMEEDDGSQQAGDVLRIEPGVGESAAPNAPFVLYVASGNVTIPDLTGRTQDEAAQLLRDANLSATFTQDETGSAAAGTVTGWEPTGVVPRLSTVTVSVASAQVEVPDLDDMTRAEAEAALAEVSLTASFQEEPNGDVEVGQVTRWEPENTQVDRGSEVTVWLATAPTETATTPPPTSTTSPPPTNGGGGRGDDD
;
A
#
# COMPACT_ATOMS: atom_id res chain seq x y z
N MET A 1 -17.99 -13.79 44.85
CA MET A 1 -18.86 -14.85 44.30
C MET A 1 -18.72 -14.80 42.78
N PRO A 2 -18.64 -15.95 42.09
CA PRO A 2 -18.57 -15.95 40.63
C PRO A 2 -19.84 -15.33 40.04
N ARG A 3 -19.70 -14.54 38.97
CA ARG A 3 -20.83 -13.90 38.30
C ARG A 3 -21.59 -14.97 37.52
N VAL A 4 -22.89 -15.09 37.76
CA VAL A 4 -23.74 -16.09 37.08
C VAL A 4 -24.85 -15.39 36.32
N LEU A 5 -24.80 -15.45 34.98
CA LEU A 5 -25.81 -14.84 34.11
C LEU A 5 -27.05 -15.72 34.04
N ALA A 6 -28.22 -15.09 34.17
CA ALA A 6 -29.53 -15.77 34.12
C ALA A 6 -29.63 -17.00 35.04
N GLY A 7 -28.86 -17.03 36.13
CA GLY A 7 -28.81 -18.15 37.07
C GLY A 7 -28.28 -19.47 36.49
N ARG A 8 -27.68 -19.48 35.29
CA ARG A 8 -27.24 -20.70 34.59
C ARG A 8 -25.78 -20.65 34.14
N TYR A 9 -25.31 -19.52 33.65
CA TYR A 9 -24.01 -19.41 33.01
C TYR A 9 -23.02 -18.74 33.93
N GLU A 10 -22.07 -19.51 34.45
CA GLU A 10 -20.98 -18.98 35.26
C GLU A 10 -19.93 -18.34 34.36
N VAL A 11 -19.67 -17.06 34.58
CA VAL A 11 -18.67 -16.28 33.83
C VAL A 11 -17.31 -16.48 34.48
N GLY A 12 -16.35 -16.94 33.68
CA GLY A 12 -14.96 -17.10 34.06
C GLY A 12 -14.09 -15.94 33.58
N GLU A 13 -12.90 -16.27 33.10
CA GLU A 13 -11.88 -15.32 32.66
C GLU A 13 -12.24 -14.65 31.32
N LEU A 14 -11.76 -13.42 31.13
CA LEU A 14 -11.88 -12.72 29.85
C LEU A 14 -10.91 -13.37 28.84
N ILE A 15 -11.42 -13.79 27.69
CA ILE A 15 -10.63 -14.44 26.63
C ILE A 15 -10.52 -13.59 25.36
N GLY A 16 -11.31 -12.52 25.23
CA GLY A 16 -11.22 -11.62 24.09
C GLY A 16 -11.95 -10.30 24.31
N ARG A 17 -11.44 -9.23 23.70
CA ARG A 17 -12.05 -7.89 23.75
C ARG A 17 -12.22 -7.35 22.33
N GLY A 18 -13.47 -7.08 21.95
CA GLY A 18 -13.82 -6.46 20.68
C GLY A 18 -14.32 -5.02 20.86
N GLY A 19 -14.56 -4.33 19.75
CA GLY A 19 -15.10 -2.97 19.76
C GLY A 19 -16.48 -2.88 20.45
N MET A 20 -17.35 -3.87 20.22
CA MET A 20 -18.72 -3.90 20.74
C MET A 20 -18.93 -4.79 21.97
N ALA A 21 -18.13 -5.84 22.14
CA ALA A 21 -18.40 -6.89 23.12
C ALA A 21 -17.11 -7.45 23.74
N GLU A 22 -17.25 -8.04 24.91
CA GLU A 22 -16.23 -8.77 25.64
C GLU A 22 -16.59 -10.26 25.63
N VAL A 23 -15.62 -11.13 25.37
CA VAL A 23 -15.83 -12.58 25.32
C VAL A 23 -15.14 -13.21 26.51
N TYR A 24 -15.89 -14.00 27.26
CA TYR A 24 -15.43 -14.71 28.44
C TYR A 24 -15.50 -16.22 28.22
N ILE A 25 -14.56 -16.95 28.79
CA ILE A 25 -14.79 -18.38 29.02
C ILE A 25 -15.84 -18.53 30.12
N GLY A 26 -16.72 -19.51 30.00
CA GLY A 26 -17.75 -19.76 30.99
C GLY A 26 -18.15 -21.23 31.09
N ARG A 27 -19.04 -21.50 32.04
CA ARG A 27 -19.59 -22.84 32.28
C ARG A 27 -21.11 -22.79 32.26
N ASP A 28 -21.72 -23.63 31.43
CA ASP A 28 -23.16 -23.89 31.51
C ASP A 28 -23.40 -24.85 32.67
N ASN A 29 -23.87 -24.35 33.81
CA ASN A 29 -24.04 -25.16 35.02
C ASN A 29 -25.19 -26.17 34.91
N ARG A 30 -26.09 -26.03 33.92
CA ARG A 30 -27.16 -27.00 33.67
C ARG A 30 -26.66 -28.21 32.88
N LEU A 31 -25.83 -27.97 31.86
CA LEU A 31 -25.29 -29.01 30.98
C LEU A 31 -23.87 -29.45 31.35
N SER A 32 -23.23 -28.79 32.32
CA SER A 32 -21.86 -29.03 32.76
C SER A 32 -20.83 -29.01 31.62
N ARG A 33 -20.96 -28.05 30.69
CA ARG A 33 -20.02 -27.86 29.56
C ARG A 33 -19.37 -26.48 29.58
N ARG A 34 -18.15 -26.40 29.02
CA ARG A 34 -17.49 -25.12 28.71
C ARG A 34 -18.22 -24.43 27.57
N VAL A 35 -18.34 -23.11 27.67
CA VAL A 35 -18.97 -22.23 26.67
C VAL A 35 -18.17 -20.94 26.57
N ALA A 36 -18.27 -20.26 25.42
CA ALA A 36 -17.85 -18.87 25.32
C ALA A 36 -19.09 -17.98 25.52
N ILE A 37 -18.93 -16.89 26.28
CA ILE A 37 -19.99 -15.96 26.61
C ILE A 37 -19.57 -14.59 26.09
N LYS A 38 -20.22 -14.12 25.02
CA LYS A 38 -20.05 -12.78 24.46
C LYS A 38 -21.01 -11.86 25.19
N LEU A 39 -20.51 -10.85 25.90
CA LEU A 39 -21.30 -9.82 26.58
C LEU A 39 -21.14 -8.48 25.87
N LEU A 40 -22.25 -7.78 25.64
CA LEU A 40 -22.19 -6.40 25.17
C LEU A 40 -21.52 -5.53 26.25
N ARG A 41 -20.56 -4.68 25.83
CA ARG A 41 -19.87 -3.81 26.79
C ARG A 41 -20.85 -2.88 27.49
N SER A 42 -20.63 -2.61 28.78
CA SER A 42 -21.55 -1.83 29.61
C SER A 42 -21.73 -0.38 29.14
N ASP A 43 -20.69 0.22 28.56
CA ASP A 43 -20.72 1.57 27.98
C ASP A 43 -21.59 1.65 26.72
N LEU A 44 -21.70 0.55 25.98
CA LEU A 44 -22.53 0.45 24.76
C LEU A 44 -23.92 -0.14 25.04
N ALA A 45 -24.12 -0.75 26.21
CA ALA A 45 -25.35 -1.43 26.54
C ALA A 45 -26.56 -0.51 26.69
N GLN A 46 -26.39 0.80 26.82
CA GLN A 46 -27.51 1.75 26.84
C GLN A 46 -27.95 2.20 25.44
N ASP A 47 -27.12 1.99 24.42
CA ASP A 47 -27.43 2.40 23.06
C ASP A 47 -28.28 1.34 22.35
N SER A 48 -29.52 1.72 22.04
CA SER A 48 -30.48 0.87 21.32
C SER A 48 -29.97 0.35 19.97
N THR A 49 -29.07 1.08 19.32
CA THR A 49 -28.45 0.71 18.04
C THR A 49 -27.50 -0.46 18.23
N PHE A 50 -26.62 -0.38 19.23
CA PHE A 50 -25.68 -1.46 19.56
C PHE A 50 -26.41 -2.70 20.10
N GLN A 51 -27.46 -2.52 20.91
CA GLN A 51 -28.31 -3.64 21.34
C GLN A 51 -28.98 -4.34 20.15
N ALA A 52 -29.57 -3.58 19.22
CA ALA A 52 -30.23 -4.13 18.04
C ALA A 52 -29.23 -4.87 17.14
N ARG A 53 -28.02 -4.32 16.98
CA ARG A 53 -26.91 -4.96 16.25
C ARG A 53 -26.52 -6.29 16.89
N PHE A 54 -26.30 -6.30 18.20
CA PHE A 54 -25.92 -7.49 18.97
C PHE A 54 -26.99 -8.59 18.93
N ARG A 55 -28.28 -8.26 19.06
CA ARG A 55 -29.36 -9.25 18.95
C ARG A 55 -29.46 -9.84 17.53
N ARG A 56 -29.27 -9.03 16.49
CA ARG A 56 -29.37 -9.49 15.09
C ARG A 56 -28.22 -10.42 14.70
N GLU A 57 -27.02 -10.15 15.21
CA GLU A 57 -25.86 -11.04 15.07
C GLU A 57 -26.17 -12.42 15.65
N ALA A 58 -26.67 -12.46 16.89
CA ALA A 58 -27.04 -13.71 17.55
C ALA A 58 -28.10 -14.49 16.77
N GLN A 59 -29.12 -13.81 16.25
CA GLN A 59 -30.19 -14.44 15.46
C GLN A 59 -29.68 -15.03 14.14
N SER A 60 -28.75 -14.35 13.47
CA SER A 60 -28.19 -14.81 12.20
C SER A 60 -27.33 -16.05 12.43
N ALA A 61 -26.46 -16.02 13.45
CA ALA A 61 -25.57 -17.14 13.76
C ALA A 61 -26.32 -18.35 14.36
N ALA A 62 -27.42 -18.14 15.11
CA ALA A 62 -28.22 -19.24 15.67
C ALA A 62 -28.97 -20.09 14.63
N ALA A 63 -29.14 -19.57 13.41
CA ALA A 63 -29.75 -20.33 12.31
C ALA A 63 -28.78 -21.31 11.62
N LEU A 64 -27.48 -21.25 11.97
CA LEU A 64 -26.42 -21.99 11.30
C LEU A 64 -25.96 -23.18 12.14
N ASN A 65 -25.86 -24.36 11.52
CA ASN A 65 -25.30 -25.55 12.14
C ASN A 65 -24.36 -26.26 11.15
N HIS A 66 -23.07 -26.01 11.29
CA HIS A 66 -22.04 -26.52 10.41
C HIS A 66 -20.74 -26.75 11.21
N PRO A 67 -19.97 -27.83 10.94
CA PRO A 67 -18.73 -28.11 11.67
C PRO A 67 -17.73 -26.95 11.64
N ALA A 68 -17.64 -26.23 10.52
CA ALA A 68 -16.75 -25.08 10.38
C ALA A 68 -17.35 -23.73 10.82
N ILE A 69 -18.51 -23.71 11.50
CA ILE A 69 -19.13 -22.49 12.04
C ILE A 69 -19.23 -22.63 13.56
N VAL A 70 -18.85 -21.57 14.28
CA VAL A 70 -19.03 -21.51 15.74
C VAL A 70 -20.52 -21.49 16.07
N SER A 71 -20.98 -22.50 16.79
CA SER A 71 -22.41 -22.65 17.08
C SER A 71 -22.87 -21.67 18.17
N VAL A 72 -24.00 -21.01 17.96
CA VAL A 72 -24.69 -20.23 19.00
C VAL A 72 -25.69 -21.12 19.73
N TYR A 73 -25.57 -21.18 21.06
CA TYR A 73 -26.38 -22.05 21.91
C TYR A 73 -27.56 -21.36 22.56
N ASP A 74 -27.38 -20.12 23.00
CA ASP A 74 -28.41 -19.38 23.75
C ASP A 74 -28.15 -17.87 23.67
N THR A 75 -29.18 -17.08 23.96
CA THR A 75 -29.11 -15.62 24.05
C THR A 75 -29.91 -15.15 25.24
N GLY A 76 -29.44 -14.15 25.97
CA GLY A 76 -30.17 -13.64 27.12
C GLY A 76 -29.77 -12.22 27.50
N GLU A 77 -30.37 -11.75 28.57
CA GLU A 77 -30.08 -10.45 29.19
C GLU A 77 -29.90 -10.65 30.69
N ASP A 78 -28.89 -10.02 31.25
CA ASP A 78 -28.62 -10.05 32.69
C ASP A 78 -28.74 -8.64 33.28
N GLY A 79 -29.44 -8.53 34.41
CA GLY A 79 -29.60 -7.25 35.10
C GLY A 79 -28.35 -6.93 35.92
N HIS A 80 -27.60 -5.91 35.51
CA HIS A 80 -26.45 -5.40 36.24
C HIS A 80 -26.79 -4.07 36.90
N VAL A 81 -26.71 -4.00 38.22
CA VAL A 81 -26.88 -2.74 38.96
C VAL A 81 -25.57 -1.96 38.87
N GLY A 82 -25.58 -0.83 38.16
CA GLY A 82 -24.44 0.07 38.05
C GLY A 82 -24.09 0.72 39.39
N ALA A 83 -22.93 1.38 39.45
CA ALA A 83 -22.48 2.11 40.65
C ALA A 83 -23.43 3.27 41.05
N ASP A 84 -24.30 3.67 40.13
CA ASP A 84 -25.37 4.67 40.27
C ASP A 84 -26.68 4.08 40.84
N GLY A 85 -26.75 2.76 41.06
CA GLY A 85 -27.94 2.07 41.55
C GLY A 85 -29.00 1.77 40.48
N VAL A 86 -28.70 2.02 39.20
CA VAL A 86 -29.61 1.73 38.09
C VAL A 86 -29.34 0.33 37.55
N THR A 87 -30.40 -0.47 37.38
CA THR A 87 -30.29 -1.80 36.74
C THR A 87 -30.20 -1.64 35.23
N HIS A 88 -29.04 -1.92 34.66
CA HIS A 88 -28.81 -2.02 33.22
C HIS A 88 -28.99 -3.46 32.75
N HIS A 89 -29.72 -3.66 31.66
CA HIS A 89 -29.82 -4.96 31.01
C HIS A 89 -28.61 -5.14 30.09
N LEU A 90 -27.74 -6.10 30.39
CA LEU A 90 -26.58 -6.45 29.59
C LEU A 90 -26.92 -7.67 28.73
N PRO A 91 -27.10 -7.51 27.41
CA PRO A 91 -27.28 -8.63 26.50
C PRO A 91 -26.04 -9.53 26.46
N PHE A 92 -26.26 -10.83 26.39
CA PHE A 92 -25.21 -11.83 26.22
C PHE A 92 -25.60 -12.91 25.21
N ILE A 93 -24.60 -13.48 24.56
CA ILE A 93 -24.71 -14.62 23.64
C ILE A 93 -23.84 -15.73 24.19
N VAL A 94 -24.39 -16.93 24.28
CA VAL A 94 -23.66 -18.14 24.67
C VAL A 94 -23.38 -18.95 23.42
N MET A 95 -22.11 -19.24 23.18
CA MET A 95 -21.64 -19.93 21.98
C MET A 95 -20.66 -21.05 22.31
N GLU A 96 -20.36 -21.85 21.30
CA GLU A 96 -19.33 -22.88 21.33
C GLU A 96 -18.00 -22.27 21.81
N TYR A 97 -17.39 -22.88 22.82
CA TYR A 97 -16.02 -22.58 23.18
C TYR A 97 -15.09 -23.35 22.24
N VAL A 98 -14.35 -22.63 21.42
CA VAL A 98 -13.34 -23.19 20.52
C VAL A 98 -11.99 -23.15 21.22
N GLU A 99 -11.38 -24.31 21.43
CA GLU A 99 -10.04 -24.42 22.00
C GLU A 99 -9.00 -24.39 20.88
N GLY A 100 -8.24 -23.31 20.79
CA GLY A 100 -7.32 -23.05 19.70
C GLY A 100 -6.91 -21.58 19.63
N HIS A 101 -6.45 -21.14 18.46
CA HIS A 101 -5.98 -19.77 18.22
C HIS A 101 -6.70 -19.18 17.00
N THR A 102 -6.76 -17.86 16.92
CA THR A 102 -7.25 -17.18 15.72
C THR A 102 -6.18 -17.22 14.62
N VAL A 103 -6.60 -17.16 13.35
CA VAL A 103 -5.66 -17.02 12.23
C VAL A 103 -4.83 -15.75 12.39
N ARG A 104 -5.40 -14.67 12.96
CA ARG A 104 -4.66 -13.44 13.28
C ARG A 104 -3.46 -13.68 14.19
N GLU A 105 -3.62 -14.52 15.20
CA GLU A 105 -2.53 -14.86 16.13
C GLU A 105 -1.46 -15.70 15.43
N LEU A 106 -1.87 -16.57 14.51
CA LEU A 106 -0.97 -17.43 13.74
C LEU A 106 -0.04 -16.63 12.81
N ILE A 107 -0.53 -15.55 12.21
CA ILE A 107 0.23 -14.71 11.26
C ILE A 107 0.78 -13.42 11.88
N ARG A 108 0.75 -13.28 13.23
CA ARG A 108 1.05 -12.03 13.94
C ARG A 108 2.43 -11.46 13.62
N ASP A 109 3.41 -12.33 13.38
CA ASP A 109 4.80 -11.95 13.15
C ASP A 109 5.07 -11.58 11.68
N GLY A 110 4.02 -11.53 10.84
CA GLY A 110 4.12 -11.23 9.41
C GLY A 110 4.73 -12.35 8.58
N ALA A 111 4.82 -13.56 9.14
CA ALA A 111 5.28 -14.74 8.43
C ALA A 111 4.16 -15.36 7.59
N ALA A 112 4.46 -15.69 6.34
CA ALA A 112 3.58 -16.48 5.50
C ALA A 112 3.45 -17.91 6.06
N LEU A 113 2.29 -18.52 5.87
CA LEU A 113 2.06 -19.93 6.21
C LEU A 113 2.58 -20.85 5.11
N PRO A 114 2.90 -22.12 5.45
CA PRO A 114 3.05 -23.15 4.44
C PRO A 114 1.84 -23.17 3.50
N ILE A 115 2.10 -23.29 2.20
CA ILE A 115 1.06 -23.19 1.16
C ILE A 115 -0.09 -24.17 1.41
N ASP A 116 0.21 -25.42 1.79
CA ASP A 116 -0.81 -26.42 2.08
C ASP A 116 -1.72 -25.98 3.23
N GLU A 117 -1.17 -25.41 4.29
CA GLU A 117 -1.92 -24.90 5.43
C GLU A 117 -2.78 -23.68 5.04
N ALA A 118 -2.23 -22.75 4.25
CA ALA A 118 -2.99 -21.60 3.73
C ALA A 118 -4.20 -22.04 2.87
N VAL A 119 -4.01 -23.07 2.04
CA VAL A 119 -5.06 -23.65 1.19
C VAL A 119 -6.11 -24.36 2.05
N GLU A 120 -5.71 -25.17 3.03
CA GLU A 120 -6.61 -25.88 3.95
C GLU A 120 -7.48 -24.92 4.77
N ILE A 121 -6.87 -23.88 5.35
CA ILE A 121 -7.58 -22.85 6.10
C ILE A 121 -8.62 -22.17 5.21
N THR A 122 -8.21 -21.75 4.01
CA THR A 122 -9.09 -21.06 3.06
C THR A 122 -10.24 -21.96 2.60
N ALA A 123 -9.98 -23.23 2.32
CA ALA A 123 -11.00 -24.21 1.96
C ALA A 123 -12.02 -24.42 3.09
N GLY A 124 -11.57 -24.46 4.35
CA GLY A 124 -12.43 -24.53 5.53
C GLY A 124 -13.34 -23.31 5.69
N VAL A 125 -12.80 -22.11 5.47
CA VAL A 125 -13.59 -20.86 5.46
C VAL A 125 -14.64 -20.88 4.34
N LEU A 126 -14.26 -21.28 3.13
CA LEU A 126 -15.17 -21.37 1.99
C LEU A 126 -16.30 -22.38 2.22
N SER A 127 -16.00 -23.50 2.90
CA SER A 127 -17.01 -24.48 3.31
C SER A 127 -18.05 -23.87 4.27
N ALA A 128 -17.61 -23.09 5.25
CA ALA A 128 -18.51 -22.37 6.16
C ALA A 128 -19.37 -21.31 5.44
N LEU A 129 -18.75 -20.54 4.54
CA LEU A 129 -19.42 -19.52 3.75
C LEU A 129 -20.47 -20.10 2.82
N GLU A 130 -20.15 -21.20 2.13
CA GLU A 130 -21.08 -21.92 1.26
C GLU A 130 -22.36 -22.30 2.00
N TYR A 131 -22.23 -22.91 3.19
CA TYR A 131 -23.37 -23.28 4.03
C TYR A 131 -24.20 -22.05 4.44
N SER A 132 -23.54 -20.97 4.85
CA SER A 132 -24.20 -19.72 5.24
C SER A 132 -24.94 -19.05 4.07
N HIS A 133 -24.33 -19.04 2.88
CA HIS A 133 -24.91 -18.44 1.68
C HIS A 133 -26.16 -19.20 1.21
N HIS A 134 -26.18 -20.53 1.33
CA HIS A 134 -27.38 -21.34 1.09
C HIS A 134 -28.52 -21.03 2.08
N ALA A 135 -28.19 -20.65 3.31
CA ALA A 135 -29.14 -20.15 4.30
C ALA A 135 -29.56 -18.68 4.07
N GLY A 136 -29.03 -18.01 3.03
CA GLY A 136 -29.30 -16.61 2.71
C GLY A 136 -28.57 -15.62 3.63
N ILE A 137 -27.54 -16.06 4.34
CA ILE A 137 -26.78 -15.26 5.31
C ILE A 137 -25.39 -14.98 4.72
N VAL A 138 -25.07 -13.70 4.54
CA VAL A 138 -23.75 -13.21 4.12
C VAL A 138 -22.96 -12.79 5.36
N HIS A 139 -21.69 -13.19 5.46
CA HIS A 139 -20.85 -12.96 6.63
C HIS A 139 -20.50 -11.47 6.79
N ARG A 140 -20.00 -10.84 5.72
CA ARG A 140 -19.63 -9.41 5.57
C ARG A 140 -18.36 -8.95 6.29
N ASP A 141 -17.80 -9.74 7.20
CA ASP A 141 -16.61 -9.36 7.98
C ASP A 141 -15.56 -10.49 8.02
N ILE A 142 -15.28 -11.13 6.88
CA ILE A 142 -14.25 -12.18 6.83
C ILE A 142 -12.86 -11.54 6.99
N LYS A 143 -12.11 -11.99 8.00
CA LYS A 143 -10.76 -11.54 8.34
C LYS A 143 -10.08 -12.54 9.28
N PRO A 144 -8.75 -12.51 9.45
CA PRO A 144 -8.01 -13.44 10.32
C PRO A 144 -8.51 -13.52 11.76
N ALA A 145 -9.05 -12.43 12.31
CA ALA A 145 -9.58 -12.40 13.68
C ALA A 145 -10.90 -13.18 13.86
N ASN A 146 -11.64 -13.43 12.77
CA ASN A 146 -12.93 -14.12 12.78
C ASN A 146 -12.82 -15.59 12.31
N VAL A 147 -11.60 -16.11 12.18
CA VAL A 147 -11.31 -17.49 11.82
C VAL A 147 -10.43 -18.09 12.91
N MET A 148 -10.83 -19.23 13.47
CA MET A 148 -10.07 -19.99 14.45
C MET A 148 -9.64 -21.34 13.91
N ILE A 149 -8.49 -21.80 14.37
CA ILE A 149 -7.97 -23.14 14.15
C ILE A 149 -7.97 -23.88 15.48
N THR A 150 -8.66 -25.01 15.55
CA THR A 150 -8.69 -25.84 16.76
C THR A 150 -7.34 -26.50 17.00
N THR A 151 -7.12 -27.02 18.20
CA THR A 151 -5.95 -27.87 18.50
C THR A 151 -5.87 -29.15 17.65
N ALA A 152 -6.99 -29.55 17.02
CA ALA A 152 -7.05 -30.67 16.07
C ALA A 152 -6.79 -30.27 14.61
N GLY A 153 -6.65 -28.96 14.32
CA GLY A 153 -6.46 -28.42 12.98
C GLY A 153 -7.76 -28.05 12.24
N ASP A 154 -8.92 -28.17 12.88
CA ASP A 154 -10.20 -27.84 12.25
C ASP A 154 -10.41 -26.32 12.18
N VAL A 155 -10.96 -25.84 11.06
CA VAL A 155 -11.31 -24.43 10.87
C VAL A 155 -12.69 -24.12 11.47
N LYS A 156 -12.80 -23.00 12.18
CA LYS A 156 -14.02 -22.47 12.77
C LYS A 156 -14.19 -20.99 12.43
N VAL A 157 -15.24 -20.63 11.70
CA VAL A 157 -15.60 -19.24 11.40
C VAL A 157 -16.62 -18.73 12.44
N MET A 158 -16.40 -17.52 12.96
CA MET A 158 -17.25 -16.88 13.96
C MET A 158 -17.83 -15.55 13.47
N ASP A 159 -18.74 -14.95 14.24
CA ASP A 159 -19.26 -13.59 14.03
C ASP A 159 -20.01 -13.36 12.69
N PHE A 160 -20.81 -14.34 12.27
CA PHE A 160 -21.69 -14.22 11.10
C PHE A 160 -22.72 -13.09 11.26
N GLY A 161 -22.69 -12.12 10.34
CA GLY A 161 -23.86 -11.30 10.01
C GLY A 161 -23.95 -9.93 10.68
N ILE A 162 -22.93 -9.08 10.54
CA ILE A 162 -23.02 -7.68 10.97
C ILE A 162 -22.59 -6.69 9.89
N ALA A 163 -23.53 -6.23 9.04
CA ALA A 163 -23.63 -4.84 8.56
C ALA A 163 -24.59 -4.70 7.37
N ARG A 164 -25.86 -4.38 7.66
CA ARG A 164 -26.55 -3.25 7.02
C ARG A 164 -27.72 -2.80 7.91
N ALA A 165 -27.49 -1.73 8.65
CA ALA A 165 -28.42 -0.62 8.61
C ALA A 165 -27.84 0.34 7.56
N ILE A 166 -28.67 0.75 6.60
CA ILE A 166 -28.30 1.64 5.48
C ILE A 166 -27.81 3.03 5.98
N ALA A 167 -27.91 3.30 7.29
CA ALA A 167 -27.44 4.51 7.94
C ALA A 167 -25.96 4.51 8.39
N ASP A 168 -25.31 3.34 8.53
CA ASP A 168 -24.00 3.25 9.20
C ASP A 168 -22.78 3.33 8.26
N SER A 169 -22.94 3.15 6.94
CA SER A 169 -21.80 3.26 6.01
C SER A 169 -21.24 4.68 5.95
N ALA A 170 -22.06 5.71 6.21
CA ALA A 170 -21.61 7.08 6.35
C ALA A 170 -21.08 7.39 7.77
N ALA A 171 -21.72 6.84 8.81
CA ALA A 171 -21.38 7.15 10.21
C ALA A 171 -20.11 6.44 10.71
N THR A 172 -19.89 5.18 10.28
CA THR A 172 -18.74 4.37 10.71
C THR A 172 -17.42 4.87 10.11
N MET A 173 -17.46 5.52 8.93
CA MET A 173 -16.28 6.14 8.34
C MET A 173 -15.93 7.49 8.98
N THR A 174 -16.88 8.15 9.65
CA THR A 174 -16.70 9.47 10.27
C THR A 174 -16.43 9.46 11.78
N GLN A 175 -16.51 8.30 12.46
CA GLN A 175 -16.17 8.19 13.88
C GLN A 175 -14.74 7.64 14.05
N THR A 176 -13.81 8.58 14.23
CA THR A 176 -12.35 8.47 14.08
C THR A 176 -11.60 7.64 15.14
N GLN A 177 -12.23 6.77 15.93
CA GLN A 177 -11.52 6.15 17.08
C GLN A 177 -11.69 4.64 17.31
N ALA A 178 -12.32 3.87 16.40
CA ALA A 178 -12.47 2.42 16.63
C ALA A 178 -12.22 1.49 15.41
N VAL A 179 -11.90 2.01 14.22
CA VAL A 179 -11.90 1.20 12.98
C VAL A 179 -10.52 1.20 12.29
N VAL A 180 -9.45 1.06 13.05
CA VAL A 180 -8.08 1.08 12.49
C VAL A 180 -7.70 -0.25 11.80
N GLY A 181 -8.43 -1.36 12.02
CA GLY A 181 -8.04 -2.68 11.50
C GLY A 181 -9.04 -3.43 10.61
N THR A 182 -10.18 -2.84 10.22
CA THR A 182 -11.22 -3.58 9.43
C THR A 182 -11.16 -3.31 7.93
N ALA A 183 -10.52 -2.23 7.49
CA ALA A 183 -10.52 -1.85 6.07
C ALA A 183 -9.72 -2.81 5.16
N GLN A 184 -8.75 -3.57 5.71
CA GLN A 184 -7.81 -4.44 4.97
C GLN A 184 -8.44 -5.64 4.25
N TYR A 185 -9.67 -6.00 4.60
CA TYR A 185 -10.39 -7.16 4.02
C TYR A 185 -11.71 -6.73 3.38
N LEU A 186 -11.92 -5.42 3.23
CA LEU A 186 -13.20 -4.87 2.82
C LEU A 186 -13.37 -5.00 1.30
N SER A 187 -14.53 -5.48 0.85
CA SER A 187 -14.81 -5.58 -0.59
C SER A 187 -15.02 -4.19 -1.23
N PRO A 188 -14.76 -4.02 -2.54
CA PRO A 188 -14.95 -2.74 -3.24
C PRO A 188 -16.37 -2.17 -3.08
N GLU A 189 -17.39 -3.03 -3.13
CA GLU A 189 -18.79 -2.65 -2.93
C GLU A 189 -19.09 -2.21 -1.49
N GLN A 190 -18.44 -2.81 -0.48
CA GLN A 190 -18.54 -2.33 0.89
C GLN A 190 -17.89 -0.94 1.04
N ALA A 191 -16.76 -0.69 0.37
CA ALA A 191 -16.04 0.59 0.43
C ALA A 191 -16.87 1.72 -0.18
N ARG A 192 -17.65 1.40 -1.24
CA ARG A 192 -18.56 2.34 -1.89
C ARG A 192 -19.93 2.45 -1.21
N GLY A 193 -20.22 1.62 -0.20
CA GLY A 193 -21.53 1.57 0.45
C GLY A 193 -22.64 0.97 -0.44
N GLU A 194 -22.28 0.15 -1.42
CA GLU A 194 -23.19 -0.55 -2.32
C GLU A 194 -23.88 -1.75 -1.64
N VAL A 195 -24.71 -2.47 -2.40
CA VAL A 195 -25.37 -3.68 -1.88
C VAL A 195 -24.37 -4.83 -1.82
N VAL A 196 -24.15 -5.34 -0.62
CA VAL A 196 -23.26 -6.47 -0.32
C VAL A 196 -23.99 -7.80 -0.54
N ASP A 197 -23.38 -8.72 -1.28
CA ASP A 197 -23.87 -10.07 -1.54
C ASP A 197 -22.81 -11.14 -1.21
N ALA A 198 -23.08 -12.42 -1.50
CA ALA A 198 -22.16 -13.53 -1.23
C ALA A 198 -20.76 -13.35 -1.85
N ARG A 199 -20.66 -12.63 -2.98
CA ARG A 199 -19.39 -12.39 -3.70
C ARG A 199 -18.52 -11.34 -3.02
N SER A 200 -19.08 -10.61 -2.07
CA SER A 200 -18.30 -9.76 -1.16
C SER A 200 -17.49 -10.62 -0.17
N ASP A 201 -18.08 -11.69 0.36
CA ASP A 201 -17.33 -12.64 1.22
C ASP A 201 -16.24 -13.35 0.43
N VAL A 202 -16.51 -13.75 -0.83
CA VAL A 202 -15.51 -14.31 -1.75
C VAL A 202 -14.30 -13.39 -1.89
N TYR A 203 -14.53 -12.10 -2.06
CA TYR A 203 -13.46 -11.10 -2.15
C TYR A 203 -12.64 -11.03 -0.86
N SER A 204 -13.31 -10.92 0.29
CA SER A 204 -12.65 -10.87 1.60
C SER A 204 -11.86 -12.15 1.90
N THR A 205 -12.35 -13.32 1.47
CA THR A 205 -11.62 -14.59 1.54
C THR A 205 -10.41 -14.60 0.60
N GLY A 206 -10.49 -13.96 -0.57
CA GLY A 206 -9.33 -13.74 -1.43
C GLY A 206 -8.25 -12.88 -0.77
N ALA A 207 -8.66 -11.84 -0.04
CA ALA A 207 -7.73 -10.99 0.73
C ALA A 207 -7.10 -11.76 1.91
N LEU A 208 -7.89 -12.61 2.58
CA LEU A 208 -7.39 -13.54 3.59
C LEU A 208 -6.35 -14.51 3.00
N LEU A 209 -6.67 -15.19 1.89
CA LEU A 209 -5.75 -16.10 1.20
C LEU A 209 -4.45 -15.40 0.81
N PHE A 210 -4.54 -14.18 0.25
CA PHE A 210 -3.38 -13.38 -0.09
C PHE A 210 -2.45 -13.18 1.11
N GLU A 211 -3.01 -12.83 2.27
CA GLU A 211 -2.24 -12.62 3.48
C GLU A 211 -1.64 -13.92 4.04
N LEU A 212 -2.39 -15.02 4.01
CA LEU A 212 -1.86 -16.32 4.42
C LEU A 212 -0.65 -16.74 3.59
N LEU A 213 -0.66 -16.45 2.28
CA LEU A 213 0.42 -16.79 1.35
C LEU A 213 1.62 -15.84 1.41
N THR A 214 1.44 -14.60 1.87
CA THR A 214 2.48 -13.56 1.76
C THR A 214 2.90 -12.94 3.10
N GLY A 215 2.19 -13.24 4.18
CA GLY A 215 2.40 -12.65 5.51
C GLY A 215 1.84 -11.25 5.68
N ARG A 216 1.21 -10.65 4.65
CA ARG A 216 0.61 -9.30 4.71
C ARG A 216 -0.64 -9.17 3.84
N PRO A 217 -1.61 -8.31 4.18
CA PRO A 217 -2.79 -8.10 3.35
C PRO A 217 -2.43 -7.47 2.00
N PRO A 218 -3.31 -7.59 0.97
CA PRO A 218 -3.03 -7.11 -0.39
C PRO A 218 -2.83 -5.59 -0.45
N PHE A 219 -3.47 -4.85 0.46
CA PHE A 219 -3.43 -3.39 0.51
C PHE A 219 -3.08 -2.92 1.92
N ILE A 220 -2.18 -1.94 2.00
CA ILE A 220 -1.72 -1.31 3.25
C ILE A 220 -1.66 0.19 2.99
N GLY A 221 -2.10 0.99 3.97
CA GLY A 221 -2.00 2.43 3.94
C GLY A 221 -2.18 3.02 5.33
N ASP A 222 -1.80 4.28 5.48
CA ASP A 222 -1.71 4.96 6.78
C ASP A 222 -3.07 5.33 7.38
N SER A 223 -4.15 5.13 6.62
CA SER A 223 -5.52 5.29 7.12
C SER A 223 -6.46 4.22 6.55
N PRO A 224 -7.53 3.87 7.29
CA PRO A 224 -8.57 2.96 6.80
C PRO A 224 -9.22 3.45 5.50
N VAL A 225 -9.29 4.78 5.30
CA VAL A 225 -9.84 5.39 4.08
C VAL A 225 -8.90 5.16 2.89
N ALA A 226 -7.59 5.28 3.09
CA ALA A 226 -6.59 4.97 2.06
C ALA A 226 -6.70 3.50 1.62
N VAL A 227 -6.71 2.56 2.57
CA VAL A 227 -6.86 1.13 2.26
C VAL A 227 -8.18 0.83 1.53
N ALA A 228 -9.29 1.45 1.96
CA ALA A 228 -10.57 1.32 1.25
C ALA A 228 -10.51 1.87 -0.19
N TYR A 229 -9.77 2.97 -0.42
CA TYR A 229 -9.54 3.50 -1.76
C TYR A 229 -8.76 2.51 -2.64
N GLN A 230 -7.72 1.88 -2.10
CA GLN A 230 -6.94 0.85 -2.80
C GLN A 230 -7.81 -0.36 -3.18
N HIS A 231 -8.66 -0.83 -2.26
CA HIS A 231 -9.65 -1.87 -2.58
C HIS A 231 -10.55 -1.47 -3.75
N VAL A 232 -10.90 -0.19 -3.90
CA VAL A 232 -11.77 0.29 -4.98
C VAL A 232 -11.04 0.53 -6.31
N ARG A 233 -9.78 0.96 -6.28
CA ARG A 233 -9.09 1.53 -7.45
C ARG A 233 -7.80 0.81 -7.85
N GLU A 234 -7.03 0.30 -6.90
CA GLU A 234 -5.70 -0.26 -7.17
C GLU A 234 -5.77 -1.76 -7.44
N ASP A 235 -4.98 -2.24 -8.38
CA ASP A 235 -4.84 -3.67 -8.61
C ASP A 235 -3.99 -4.30 -7.49
N PRO A 236 -4.43 -5.43 -6.90
CA PRO A 236 -3.62 -6.11 -5.90
C PRO A 236 -2.36 -6.69 -6.56
N PRO A 237 -1.21 -6.69 -5.86
CA PRO A 237 -0.03 -7.41 -6.34
C PRO A 237 -0.32 -8.91 -6.50
N THR A 238 0.48 -9.63 -7.30
CA THR A 238 0.43 -11.10 -7.29
C THR A 238 1.08 -11.62 -6.01
N PRO A 239 0.53 -12.66 -5.35
CA PRO A 239 1.20 -13.33 -4.25
C PRO A 239 2.67 -13.66 -4.54
N SER A 240 2.97 -14.21 -5.72
CA SER A 240 4.33 -14.56 -6.16
C SER A 240 5.31 -13.38 -6.26
N SER A 241 4.81 -12.15 -6.42
CA SER A 241 5.67 -10.95 -6.42
C SER A 241 6.21 -10.60 -5.04
N LEU A 242 5.55 -11.07 -3.97
CA LEU A 242 5.96 -10.88 -2.58
C LEU A 242 6.58 -12.14 -1.98
N ALA A 243 6.06 -13.31 -2.35
CA ALA A 243 6.51 -14.63 -1.89
C ALA A 243 6.83 -15.52 -3.11
N PRO A 244 8.09 -15.56 -3.60
CA PRO A 244 8.46 -16.21 -4.86
C PRO A 244 8.23 -17.73 -4.94
N ASP A 245 8.01 -18.38 -3.80
CA ASP A 245 7.67 -19.80 -3.69
C ASP A 245 6.19 -20.10 -3.97
N VAL A 246 5.34 -19.08 -4.05
CA VAL A 246 3.91 -19.23 -4.38
C VAL A 246 3.73 -19.63 -5.85
N PRO A 247 3.06 -20.77 -6.14
CA PRO A 247 2.76 -21.21 -7.50
C PRO A 247 1.87 -20.24 -8.27
N VAL A 248 2.07 -20.19 -9.59
CA VAL A 248 1.28 -19.34 -10.51
C VAL A 248 -0.22 -19.67 -10.49
N GLU A 249 -0.58 -20.90 -10.17
CA GLU A 249 -1.96 -21.33 -9.98
C GLU A 249 -2.62 -20.55 -8.83
N LEU A 250 -1.90 -20.36 -7.72
CA LEU A 250 -2.41 -19.60 -6.57
C LEU A 250 -2.47 -18.10 -6.83
N ASP A 251 -1.57 -17.55 -7.67
CA ASP A 251 -1.71 -16.17 -8.15
C ASP A 251 -3.04 -15.98 -8.89
N ARG A 252 -3.32 -16.86 -9.86
CA ARG A 252 -4.53 -16.79 -10.69
C ARG A 252 -5.79 -16.90 -9.83
N ILE A 253 -5.79 -17.85 -8.89
CA ILE A 253 -6.92 -18.09 -7.99
C ILE A 253 -7.15 -16.88 -7.09
N THR A 254 -6.10 -16.38 -6.43
CA THR A 254 -6.18 -15.25 -5.51
C THR A 254 -6.65 -13.99 -6.23
N LEU A 255 -6.09 -13.70 -7.40
CA LEU A 255 -6.48 -12.53 -8.19
C LEU A 255 -7.89 -12.62 -8.76
N LYS A 256 -8.38 -13.81 -9.12
CA LYS A 256 -9.78 -13.98 -9.54
C LYS A 256 -10.73 -13.65 -8.38
N ALA A 257 -10.42 -14.09 -7.16
CA ALA A 257 -11.21 -13.73 -5.99
C ALA A 257 -11.16 -12.22 -5.69
N LEU A 258 -10.00 -11.58 -5.91
CA LEU A 258 -9.77 -10.15 -5.70
C LEU A 258 -10.15 -9.24 -6.89
N ALA A 259 -10.84 -9.77 -7.91
CA ALA A 259 -11.31 -8.96 -9.03
C ALA A 259 -12.25 -7.84 -8.54
N LYS A 260 -12.13 -6.64 -9.10
CA LYS A 260 -12.94 -5.48 -8.66
C LYS A 260 -14.40 -5.66 -9.05
N ASP A 261 -14.65 -6.19 -10.25
CA ASP A 261 -15.97 -6.59 -10.71
C ASP A 261 -16.43 -7.89 -10.04
N ARG A 262 -17.60 -7.86 -9.39
CA ARG A 262 -18.22 -9.05 -8.79
C ARG A 262 -18.62 -10.10 -9.82
N ASP A 263 -18.89 -9.71 -11.06
CA ASP A 263 -19.29 -10.66 -12.12
C ASP A 263 -18.08 -11.41 -12.70
N VAL A 264 -16.86 -10.94 -12.43
CA VAL A 264 -15.59 -11.60 -12.82
C VAL A 264 -15.07 -12.55 -11.73
N ARG A 265 -15.44 -12.30 -10.47
CA ARG A 265 -15.05 -13.16 -9.32
C ARG A 265 -15.63 -14.57 -9.45
N TYR A 266 -15.21 -15.47 -8.56
CA TYR A 266 -15.96 -16.69 -8.30
C TYR A 266 -17.39 -16.35 -7.87
N GLN A 267 -18.37 -17.03 -8.46
CA GLN A 267 -19.78 -16.75 -8.17
C GLN A 267 -20.27 -17.47 -6.90
N SER A 268 -19.49 -18.43 -6.39
CA SER A 268 -19.78 -19.16 -5.16
C SER A 268 -18.50 -19.57 -4.43
N GLY A 269 -18.62 -19.87 -3.12
CA GLY A 269 -17.52 -20.45 -2.35
C GLY A 269 -17.11 -21.84 -2.85
N GLU A 270 -18.04 -22.61 -3.43
CA GLU A 270 -17.78 -23.93 -4.02
C GLU A 270 -16.84 -23.83 -5.23
N GLU A 271 -17.10 -22.88 -6.15
CA GLU A 271 -16.26 -22.65 -7.33
C GLU A 271 -14.83 -22.28 -6.94
N PHE A 272 -14.69 -21.40 -5.93
CA PHE A 272 -13.39 -21.00 -5.39
C PHE A 272 -12.68 -22.19 -4.72
N ARG A 273 -13.37 -22.96 -3.86
CA ARG A 273 -12.79 -24.13 -3.18
C ARG A 273 -12.33 -25.18 -4.19
N SER A 274 -13.12 -25.44 -5.23
CA SER A 274 -12.78 -26.40 -6.28
C SER A 274 -11.47 -26.07 -6.98
N ASP A 275 -11.21 -24.80 -7.27
CA ASP A 275 -9.96 -24.36 -7.89
C ASP A 275 -8.76 -24.48 -6.94
N LEU A 276 -8.94 -24.17 -5.65
CA LEU A 276 -7.89 -24.36 -4.63
C LEU A 276 -7.51 -25.83 -4.48
N GLU A 277 -8.49 -26.72 -4.38
CA GLU A 277 -8.26 -28.15 -4.30
C GLU A 277 -7.64 -28.73 -5.59
N ALA A 278 -8.00 -28.18 -6.75
CA ALA A 278 -7.38 -28.53 -8.02
C ALA A 278 -5.89 -28.12 -8.04
N ALA A 279 -5.57 -26.90 -7.59
CA ALA A 279 -4.19 -26.43 -7.49
C ALA A 279 -3.35 -27.30 -6.54
N GLN A 280 -3.90 -27.66 -5.37
CA GLN A 280 -3.20 -28.53 -4.40
C GLN A 280 -2.88 -29.91 -4.98
N ARG A 281 -3.73 -30.43 -5.89
CA ARG A 281 -3.51 -31.71 -6.58
C ARG A 281 -2.67 -31.60 -7.86
N GLY A 282 -2.14 -30.42 -8.19
CA GLY A 282 -1.44 -30.17 -9.45
C GLY A 282 -2.32 -30.28 -10.70
N GLY A 283 -3.63 -30.09 -10.55
CA GLY A 283 -4.63 -30.14 -11.62
C GLY A 283 -4.78 -28.82 -12.37
N VAL A 284 -5.69 -28.79 -13.34
CA VAL A 284 -6.02 -27.58 -14.11
C VAL A 284 -7.01 -26.73 -13.32
N VAL A 285 -6.66 -25.46 -13.09
CA VAL A 285 -7.52 -24.46 -12.45
C VAL A 285 -8.36 -23.70 -13.47
N GLY A 286 -9.62 -23.40 -13.11
CA GLY A 286 -10.57 -22.62 -13.92
C GLY A 286 -10.32 -21.11 -13.91
N ALA A 287 -9.51 -20.61 -12.97
CA ALA A 287 -9.11 -19.20 -12.89
C ALA A 287 -8.37 -18.74 -14.18
N PRO A 288 -8.72 -17.60 -14.79
CA PRO A 288 -8.04 -17.14 -16.01
C PRO A 288 -6.59 -16.72 -15.74
N ALA A 289 -5.83 -16.42 -16.81
CA ALA A 289 -4.48 -15.89 -16.67
C ALA A 289 -4.49 -14.48 -16.05
N VAL A 290 -3.46 -14.14 -15.28
CA VAL A 290 -3.35 -12.89 -14.51
C VAL A 290 -3.61 -11.63 -15.36
N GLY A 291 -3.05 -11.56 -16.58
CA GLY A 291 -3.24 -10.41 -17.47
C GLY A 291 -4.69 -10.17 -17.92
N VAL A 292 -5.52 -11.23 -17.96
CA VAL A 292 -6.96 -11.10 -18.28
C VAL A 292 -7.72 -10.45 -17.12
N ILE A 293 -7.34 -10.79 -15.88
CA ILE A 293 -7.95 -10.24 -14.67
C ILE A 293 -7.58 -8.75 -14.52
N ALA A 294 -6.31 -8.40 -14.73
CA ALA A 294 -5.85 -7.02 -14.72
C ALA A 294 -6.57 -6.14 -15.76
N ALA A 295 -6.75 -6.66 -16.99
CA ALA A 295 -7.52 -5.96 -18.02
C ALA A 295 -9.00 -5.73 -17.63
N ALA A 296 -9.63 -6.71 -16.97
CA ALA A 296 -11.00 -6.59 -16.48
C ALA A 296 -11.12 -5.55 -15.33
N ASN A 297 -10.14 -5.52 -14.42
CA ASN A 297 -10.08 -4.50 -13.37
C ASN A 297 -9.90 -3.10 -13.97
N ALA A 298 -8.98 -2.91 -14.92
CA ALA A 298 -8.78 -1.63 -15.58
C ALA A 298 -10.08 -1.13 -16.26
N ALA A 299 -10.82 -2.01 -16.93
CA ALA A 299 -12.10 -1.67 -17.55
C ALA A 299 -13.16 -1.22 -16.52
N THR A 300 -13.25 -1.90 -15.37
CA THR A 300 -14.21 -1.53 -14.32
C THR A 300 -13.85 -0.25 -13.58
N VAL A 301 -12.55 -0.01 -13.33
CA VAL A 301 -12.09 1.25 -12.74
C VAL A 301 -12.35 2.42 -13.69
N ALA A 302 -12.15 2.24 -15.00
CA ALA A 302 -12.47 3.25 -16.01
C ALA A 302 -13.98 3.56 -16.07
N ALA A 303 -14.84 2.54 -15.98
CA ALA A 303 -16.30 2.71 -15.94
C ALA A 303 -16.80 3.43 -14.67
N ALA A 304 -16.03 3.39 -13.58
CA ALA A 304 -16.35 4.05 -12.31
C ALA A 304 -15.87 5.52 -12.22
N SER A 305 -15.30 6.09 -13.28
CA SER A 305 -14.84 7.49 -13.31
C SER A 305 -16.00 8.48 -13.51
N PRO A 306 -16.03 9.61 -12.77
CA PRO A 306 -17.15 10.57 -12.81
C PRO A 306 -17.34 11.25 -14.18
N ALA A 307 -16.34 11.23 -15.07
CA ALA A 307 -16.47 11.72 -16.44
C ALA A 307 -17.55 10.96 -17.26
N ALA A 308 -17.83 9.70 -16.93
CA ALA A 308 -18.89 8.91 -17.59
C ALA A 308 -20.29 9.13 -16.99
N ARG A 309 -20.41 9.82 -15.84
CA ARG A 309 -21.69 10.10 -15.16
C ARG A 309 -22.26 11.50 -15.46
N ALA A 310 -21.61 12.28 -16.33
CA ALA A 310 -22.04 13.63 -16.68
C ALA A 310 -23.34 13.72 -17.53
N ALA A 311 -23.99 12.60 -17.85
CA ALA A 311 -25.25 12.57 -18.60
C ALA A 311 -26.44 12.06 -17.77
N ALA A 312 -26.59 12.46 -16.51
CA ALA A 312 -27.91 12.47 -15.86
C ALA A 312 -27.96 13.38 -14.63
N THR A 313 -28.78 14.42 -14.77
CA THR A 313 -29.48 15.16 -13.70
C THR A 313 -28.77 16.40 -13.13
N GLN A 314 -29.39 17.51 -13.50
CA GLN A 314 -29.13 18.89 -13.14
C GLN A 314 -29.58 19.23 -11.70
N VAL A 315 -28.73 20.06 -11.06
CA VAL A 315 -29.05 21.32 -10.36
C VAL A 315 -29.83 21.25 -9.03
N MET A 316 -29.14 21.62 -7.93
CA MET A 316 -29.44 22.91 -7.28
C MET A 316 -28.21 23.45 -6.53
N ALA A 317 -28.02 24.77 -6.67
CA ALA A 317 -26.86 25.57 -6.31
C ALA A 317 -26.80 25.98 -4.82
N GLY A 318 -25.58 26.27 -4.31
CA GLY A 318 -25.29 26.86 -2.98
C GLY A 318 -25.52 28.38 -2.94
N PRO A 319 -24.65 29.23 -2.31
CA PRO A 319 -23.71 29.10 -1.17
C PRO A 319 -23.83 30.37 -0.24
N PRO A 320 -22.81 31.04 0.36
CA PRO A 320 -21.55 30.68 1.05
C PRO A 320 -21.33 31.37 2.45
N THR A 321 -20.13 31.17 3.03
CA THR A 321 -19.24 32.11 3.80
C THR A 321 -19.32 32.27 5.33
N ALA A 322 -18.20 31.98 6.00
CA ALA A 322 -17.38 32.85 6.90
C ALA A 322 -16.35 31.93 7.63
N GLN A 323 -15.02 31.98 7.48
CA GLN A 323 -14.00 33.00 7.79
C GLN A 323 -13.93 33.48 9.27
N THR A 324 -12.90 32.94 9.96
CA THR A 324 -11.85 33.63 10.76
C THR A 324 -12.09 34.10 12.20
N SER A 325 -10.97 34.06 12.95
CA SER A 325 -10.51 34.86 14.10
C SER A 325 -10.90 34.32 15.50
N SER A 326 -9.96 33.77 16.28
CA SER A 326 -8.83 34.37 17.03
C SER A 326 -9.20 34.57 18.51
N ASP A 327 -8.43 33.96 19.43
CA ASP A 327 -7.69 34.66 20.49
C ASP A 327 -7.30 33.73 21.65
N LEU A 328 -5.98 33.63 21.84
CA LEU A 328 -5.31 33.41 23.14
C LEU A 328 -5.44 34.73 23.97
N PRO A 329 -5.22 34.79 25.31
CA PRO A 329 -3.98 34.29 25.95
C PRO A 329 -4.13 33.96 27.47
N PRO A 330 -3.08 34.00 28.35
CA PRO A 330 -2.66 32.84 29.15
C PRO A 330 -2.73 33.09 30.67
N VAL A 331 -2.69 32.05 31.52
CA VAL A 331 -2.36 32.22 32.95
C VAL A 331 -1.53 31.04 33.46
N ALA A 332 -0.40 31.37 34.07
CA ALA A 332 0.63 30.50 34.63
C ALA A 332 0.16 29.61 35.81
N PRO A 333 0.91 28.55 36.19
CA PRO A 333 0.74 27.89 37.47
C PRO A 333 1.73 28.42 38.53
N GLU A 334 1.19 28.89 39.66
CA GLU A 334 1.92 29.12 40.91
C GLU A 334 1.77 27.90 41.85
N GLU A 335 2.92 27.40 42.28
CA GLU A 335 3.34 26.76 43.55
C GLU A 335 2.32 26.08 44.51
N GLU A 336 2.73 24.88 45.00
CA GLU A 336 2.19 24.22 46.21
C GLU A 336 2.44 25.03 47.50
N PRO A 337 1.80 24.70 48.66
CA PRO A 337 2.45 23.72 49.56
C PRO A 337 1.55 22.84 50.47
N ARG A 338 2.16 21.72 50.87
CA ARG A 338 1.89 20.72 51.93
C ARG A 338 1.32 21.21 53.28
N LYS A 339 0.43 20.39 53.91
CA LYS A 339 0.58 19.64 55.21
C LYS A 339 -0.77 19.36 55.91
N GLY A 340 -0.88 18.18 56.55
CA GLY A 340 -1.79 17.97 57.69
C GLY A 340 -2.03 16.51 58.07
N ARG A 341 -1.50 16.08 59.22
CA ARG A 341 -1.51 14.69 59.76
C ARG A 341 -2.79 14.32 60.53
N ALA A 342 -2.91 13.01 60.77
CA ALA A 342 -3.35 12.33 61.99
C ALA A 342 -4.84 11.94 62.14
N TRP A 343 -5.09 10.64 61.95
CA TRP A 343 -5.99 9.78 62.74
C TRP A 343 -5.78 8.33 62.24
N ILE A 344 -5.84 7.21 62.95
CA ILE A 344 -6.01 6.86 64.36
C ILE A 344 -5.48 5.42 64.50
N TRP A 345 -4.66 5.19 65.53
CA TRP A 345 -4.37 3.88 66.12
C TRP A 345 -5.50 3.46 67.05
N VAL A 346 -6.16 2.30 66.87
CA VAL A 346 -6.87 1.58 67.98
C VAL A 346 -6.86 0.03 67.88
N LEU A 347 -6.63 -0.65 66.75
CA LEU A 347 -6.88 -2.11 66.68
C LEU A 347 -5.72 -3.04 67.15
N GLY A 348 -4.64 -2.51 67.75
CA GLY A 348 -3.42 -3.28 68.03
C GLY A 348 -3.30 -3.93 69.41
N ILE A 349 -4.12 -3.56 70.41
CA ILE A 349 -3.84 -3.91 71.82
C ILE A 349 -4.64 -5.13 72.32
N VAL A 350 -5.65 -5.58 71.59
CA VAL A 350 -6.46 -6.76 72.00
C VAL A 350 -5.88 -8.09 71.49
N LEU A 351 -5.10 -8.07 70.41
CA LEU A 351 -4.49 -9.28 69.83
C LEU A 351 -3.23 -9.74 70.61
N ALA A 352 -2.56 -8.84 71.32
CA ALA A 352 -1.32 -9.13 72.04
C ALA A 352 -1.51 -9.93 73.35
N LEU A 353 -2.70 -9.90 73.96
CA LEU A 353 -2.96 -10.61 75.23
C LEU A 353 -3.50 -12.04 75.04
N LEU A 354 -3.89 -12.41 73.81
CA LEU A 354 -4.44 -13.74 73.51
C LEU A 354 -3.35 -14.74 73.11
N VAL A 355 -2.21 -14.26 72.59
CA VAL A 355 -1.05 -15.10 72.21
C VAL A 355 -0.19 -15.47 73.42
N ALA A 356 -0.11 -14.62 74.46
CA ALA A 356 0.69 -14.89 75.65
C ALA A 356 0.17 -16.05 76.52
N GLY A 357 -1.13 -16.36 76.45
CA GLY A 357 -1.75 -17.46 77.22
C GLY A 357 -1.52 -18.85 76.63
N ILE A 358 -1.28 -18.95 75.32
CA ILE A 358 -1.12 -20.24 74.62
C ILE A 358 0.33 -20.75 74.74
N VAL A 359 1.31 -19.85 74.87
CA VAL A 359 2.74 -20.21 75.00
C VAL A 359 3.08 -20.79 76.39
N ALA A 360 2.38 -20.37 77.45
CA ALA A 360 2.67 -20.85 78.81
C ALA A 360 2.26 -22.31 79.07
N VAL A 361 1.28 -22.84 78.32
CA VAL A 361 0.81 -24.23 78.46
C VAL A 361 1.65 -25.22 77.65
N ALA A 362 2.25 -24.77 76.54
CA ALA A 362 3.11 -25.62 75.70
C ALA A 362 4.48 -25.92 76.34
N VAL A 363 5.03 -25.00 77.15
CA VAL A 363 6.37 -25.14 77.76
C VAL A 363 6.39 -26.11 78.96
N ASN A 364 5.25 -26.43 79.57
CA ASN A 364 5.21 -27.29 80.76
C ASN A 364 5.11 -28.80 80.46
N ASN A 365 4.75 -29.20 79.24
CA ASN A 365 4.54 -30.61 78.86
C ASN A 365 5.72 -31.27 78.13
N ALA A 366 6.79 -30.54 77.78
CA ALA A 366 7.93 -31.09 77.03
C ALA A 366 9.21 -31.29 77.88
N ARG A 367 9.09 -31.45 79.21
CA ARG A 367 10.22 -31.60 80.15
C ARG A 367 10.61 -33.06 80.47
N GLN A 368 10.18 -34.03 79.69
CA GLN A 368 10.62 -35.42 79.88
C GLN A 368 10.99 -36.01 78.52
N ASN A 369 12.29 -36.30 78.38
CA ASN A 369 12.96 -37.18 77.41
C ASN A 369 13.89 -36.45 76.40
N GLU A 370 15.17 -36.34 76.77
CA GLU A 370 16.33 -36.43 75.85
C GLU A 370 16.88 -37.89 75.95
N PRO A 371 17.72 -38.44 75.02
CA PRO A 371 18.68 -37.76 74.12
C PRO A 371 18.91 -38.36 72.69
N GLU A 372 19.50 -37.58 71.77
CA GLU A 372 20.72 -37.86 70.94
C GLU A 372 20.85 -36.88 69.73
N PRO A 373 22.07 -36.62 69.19
CA PRO A 373 22.40 -35.36 68.51
C PRO A 373 22.55 -35.48 66.98
N THR A 374 21.93 -34.58 66.18
CA THR A 374 22.38 -34.21 64.80
C THR A 374 21.68 -32.91 64.34
N PRO A 375 22.22 -32.22 63.32
CA PRO A 375 22.87 -30.91 63.40
C PRO A 375 21.92 -29.70 63.30
N THR A 376 22.42 -28.56 63.75
CA THR A 376 21.86 -27.22 63.57
C THR A 376 21.52 -26.92 62.10
N GLU A 377 20.25 -26.68 61.77
CA GLU A 377 19.88 -25.91 60.59
C GLU A 377 20.03 -24.42 60.91
N THR A 378 21.11 -23.84 60.40
CA THR A 378 21.27 -22.40 60.19
C THR A 378 20.16 -21.89 59.28
N THR A 379 19.29 -21.02 59.81
CA THR A 379 18.46 -20.14 58.98
C THR A 379 19.40 -19.30 58.10
N PRO A 380 19.29 -19.30 56.77
CA PRO A 380 20.15 -18.46 55.94
C PRO A 380 19.87 -16.98 56.23
N GLU A 381 20.94 -16.22 56.44
CA GLU A 381 20.89 -14.77 56.58
C GLU A 381 20.51 -14.16 55.22
N ASN A 382 19.43 -13.39 55.16
CA ASN A 382 18.97 -12.76 53.92
C ASN A 382 20.02 -11.74 53.41
N VAL A 383 20.19 -11.66 52.08
CA VAL A 383 21.11 -10.74 51.41
C VAL A 383 20.37 -9.50 50.92
N ALA A 384 21.00 -8.33 51.04
CA ALA A 384 20.45 -7.08 50.54
C ALA A 384 20.69 -6.93 49.03
N VAL A 385 19.68 -6.54 48.27
CA VAL A 385 19.81 -6.24 46.83
C VAL A 385 20.74 -5.03 46.65
N PRO A 386 21.84 -5.16 45.88
CA PRO A 386 22.72 -4.04 45.56
C PRO A 386 22.03 -2.92 44.75
N ASP A 387 22.53 -1.69 44.90
CA ASP A 387 22.13 -0.58 44.03
C ASP A 387 22.97 -0.61 42.75
N VAL A 388 22.30 -0.87 41.63
CA VAL A 388 22.92 -0.98 40.29
C VAL A 388 22.46 0.14 39.36
N ALA A 389 21.71 1.14 39.86
CA ALA A 389 21.22 2.23 39.02
C ALA A 389 22.39 3.03 38.41
N GLY A 390 22.35 3.23 37.10
CA GLY A 390 23.39 3.91 36.32
C GLY A 390 24.61 3.07 35.98
N GLU A 391 24.67 1.80 36.40
CA GLU A 391 25.73 0.87 35.99
C GLU A 391 25.46 0.32 34.57
N SER A 392 26.51 -0.13 33.88
CA SER A 392 26.36 -0.86 32.62
C SER A 392 25.70 -2.23 32.87
N GLU A 393 25.04 -2.82 31.87
CA GLU A 393 24.45 -4.17 31.99
C GLU A 393 25.45 -5.20 32.53
N ALA A 394 26.70 -5.17 32.04
CA ALA A 394 27.75 -6.10 32.45
C ALA A 394 28.19 -5.89 33.91
N ASP A 395 28.28 -4.63 34.35
CA ASP A 395 28.66 -4.28 35.72
C ASP A 395 27.52 -4.62 36.69
N ALA A 396 26.27 -4.27 36.33
CA ALA A 396 25.08 -4.59 37.11
C ALA A 396 24.93 -6.10 37.29
N GLN A 397 25.16 -6.90 36.24
CA GLN A 397 25.15 -8.35 36.32
C GLN A 397 26.22 -8.87 37.30
N ALA A 398 27.45 -8.38 37.20
CA ALA A 398 28.54 -8.77 38.09
C ALA A 398 28.24 -8.39 39.55
N THR A 399 27.63 -7.22 39.78
CA THR A 399 27.24 -6.72 41.10
C THR A 399 26.13 -7.58 41.73
N ILE A 400 25.10 -7.97 40.96
CA ILE A 400 23.99 -8.83 41.43
C ILE A 400 24.47 -10.26 41.71
N GLU A 401 25.23 -10.86 40.80
CA GLU A 401 25.76 -12.21 40.96
C GLU A 401 26.79 -12.29 42.11
N GLY A 402 27.57 -11.21 42.31
CA GLY A 402 28.50 -11.08 43.44
C GLY A 402 27.82 -11.03 44.82
N ALA A 403 26.52 -10.71 44.86
CA ALA A 403 25.68 -10.77 46.06
C ALA A 403 24.97 -12.13 46.23
N GLU A 404 25.37 -13.17 45.50
CA GLU A 404 24.73 -14.49 45.50
C GLU A 404 23.25 -14.46 45.05
N LEU A 405 22.88 -13.47 44.21
CA LEU A 405 21.55 -13.31 43.62
C LEU A 405 21.58 -13.64 42.13
N VAL A 406 20.41 -13.92 41.54
CA VAL A 406 20.30 -14.27 40.12
C VAL A 406 19.91 -13.03 39.32
N PHE A 407 20.74 -12.64 38.35
CA PHE A 407 20.43 -11.53 37.44
C PHE A 407 19.37 -11.92 36.41
N ALA A 408 18.34 -11.10 36.27
CA ALA A 408 17.40 -11.13 35.14
C ALA A 408 17.37 -9.76 34.46
N ARG A 409 17.31 -9.77 33.13
CA ARG A 409 17.25 -8.55 32.32
C ARG A 409 15.81 -8.18 32.00
N ALA A 410 15.49 -6.90 32.14
CA ALA A 410 14.37 -6.22 31.49
C ALA A 410 14.88 -4.98 30.75
N GLU A 411 14.07 -4.40 29.87
CA GLU A 411 14.45 -3.23 29.08
C GLU A 411 13.28 -2.26 29.01
N ALA A 412 13.55 -0.96 29.12
CA ALA A 412 12.54 0.11 29.06
C ALA A 412 13.13 1.40 28.49
N PRO A 413 12.32 2.23 27.79
CA PRO A 413 12.78 3.53 27.32
C PRO A 413 12.99 4.51 28.48
N SER A 414 13.99 5.38 28.33
CA SER A 414 14.28 6.46 29.27
C SER A 414 14.94 7.64 28.57
N ASP A 415 14.37 8.84 28.78
CA ASP A 415 14.94 10.10 28.29
C ASP A 415 16.09 10.59 29.18
N ASP A 416 16.15 10.12 30.43
CA ASP A 416 17.09 10.57 31.46
C ASP A 416 18.32 9.65 31.61
N VAL A 417 18.22 8.40 31.15
CA VAL A 417 19.25 7.37 31.32
C VAL A 417 19.72 6.92 29.93
N GLU A 418 21.02 7.05 29.67
CA GLU A 418 21.63 6.65 28.41
C GLU A 418 21.39 5.17 28.10
N ALA A 419 21.21 4.84 26.82
CA ALA A 419 20.98 3.48 26.38
C ALA A 419 22.11 2.54 26.84
N GLY A 420 21.75 1.39 27.40
CA GLY A 420 22.69 0.40 27.94
C GLY A 420 23.04 0.57 29.43
N LEU A 421 22.52 1.59 30.11
CA LEU A 421 22.65 1.77 31.56
C LEU A 421 21.39 1.30 32.31
N ALA A 422 21.58 0.79 33.52
CA ALA A 422 20.48 0.33 34.37
C ALA A 422 19.63 1.49 34.91
N ILE A 423 18.32 1.42 34.71
CA ILE A 423 17.32 2.36 35.21
C ILE A 423 16.94 2.03 36.65
N SER A 424 16.65 0.75 36.92
CA SER A 424 16.13 0.29 38.21
C SER A 424 16.23 -1.22 38.36
N SER A 425 16.06 -1.73 39.58
CA SER A 425 15.96 -3.17 39.88
C SER A 425 14.67 -3.52 40.65
N ASP A 426 14.18 -4.75 40.46
CA ASP A 426 13.06 -5.34 41.22
C ASP A 426 13.44 -6.76 41.71
N PRO A 427 13.48 -7.03 43.03
CA PRO A 427 13.21 -6.11 44.15
C PRO A 427 14.15 -4.90 44.20
N ALA A 428 13.65 -3.76 44.69
CA ALA A 428 14.41 -2.51 44.72
C ALA A 428 15.67 -2.61 45.60
N ALA A 429 16.69 -1.81 45.27
CA ALA A 429 17.93 -1.71 46.02
C ALA A 429 17.70 -1.57 47.54
N GLY A 430 18.45 -2.35 48.33
CA GLY A 430 18.32 -2.44 49.79
C GLY A 430 17.28 -3.43 50.31
N SER A 431 16.49 -4.07 49.43
CA SER A 431 15.54 -5.13 49.83
C SER A 431 16.28 -6.38 50.33
N LEU A 432 15.82 -6.99 51.42
CA LEU A 432 16.40 -8.23 51.95
C LEU A 432 15.71 -9.45 51.36
N ILE A 433 16.43 -10.23 50.55
CA ILE A 433 15.93 -11.44 49.90
C ILE A 433 16.84 -12.64 50.17
N ALA A 434 16.29 -13.85 50.05
CA ALA A 434 17.08 -15.05 50.25
C ALA A 434 18.15 -15.20 49.14
N PRO A 435 19.33 -15.76 49.43
CA PRO A 435 20.31 -16.11 48.41
C PRO A 435 19.69 -16.95 47.27
N GLY A 436 20.10 -16.70 46.04
CA GLY A 436 19.60 -17.37 44.83
C GLY A 436 18.25 -16.88 44.32
N GLN A 437 17.66 -15.84 44.92
CA GLN A 437 16.47 -15.17 44.36
C GLN A 437 16.84 -14.29 43.17
N THR A 438 15.90 -14.12 42.26
CA THR A 438 16.08 -13.33 41.03
C THR A 438 15.84 -11.84 41.28
N VAL A 439 16.76 -11.01 40.80
CA VAL A 439 16.63 -9.55 40.71
C VAL A 439 16.55 -9.18 39.24
N THR A 440 15.43 -8.57 38.85
CA THR A 440 15.22 -8.07 37.49
C THR A 440 15.76 -6.65 37.40
N VAL A 441 16.81 -6.44 36.60
CA VAL A 441 17.39 -5.12 36.32
C VAL A 441 16.83 -4.62 34.99
N THR A 442 16.22 -3.44 35.01
CA THR A 442 15.69 -2.77 33.82
C THR A 442 16.77 -1.90 33.21
N ILE A 443 17.19 -2.20 31.99
CA ILE A 443 18.20 -1.45 31.22
C ILE A 443 17.51 -0.43 30.33
N SER A 444 18.10 0.76 30.18
CA SER A 444 17.60 1.80 29.28
C SER A 444 17.81 1.42 27.83
N SER A 445 16.76 1.54 27.01
CA SER A 445 16.86 1.50 25.55
C SER A 445 17.09 2.88 24.92
N GLY A 446 17.27 3.93 25.72
CA GLY A 446 17.30 5.33 25.28
C GLY A 446 15.89 5.95 25.13
N PRO A 447 15.79 7.16 24.56
CA PRO A 447 14.52 7.86 24.40
C PRO A 447 13.58 7.14 23.42
N ASP A 448 12.29 7.18 23.71
CA ASP A 448 11.25 6.49 22.92
C ASP A 448 11.02 7.15 21.54
N THR A 449 11.44 8.41 21.38
CA THR A 449 11.37 9.15 20.12
C THR A 449 12.59 10.04 19.90
N LEU A 450 12.98 10.21 18.63
CA LEU A 450 14.07 11.06 18.14
C LEU A 450 13.52 12.04 17.11
N THR A 451 14.19 13.17 16.92
CA THR A 451 13.78 14.18 15.94
C THR A 451 14.43 13.93 14.59
N VAL A 452 13.65 13.94 13.52
CA VAL A 452 14.14 13.69 12.15
C VAL A 452 15.02 14.88 11.69
N PRO A 453 16.28 14.65 11.30
CA PRO A 453 17.17 15.70 10.81
C PRO A 453 16.76 16.21 9.42
N ASP A 454 17.22 17.40 9.07
CA ASP A 454 17.07 17.94 7.71
C ASP A 454 18.04 17.25 6.75
N VAL A 455 17.50 16.51 5.79
CA VAL A 455 18.24 15.76 4.77
C VAL A 455 17.84 16.17 3.35
N ILE A 456 17.13 17.28 3.19
CA ILE A 456 16.70 17.74 1.86
C ILE A 456 17.92 18.16 1.04
N GLY A 457 17.98 17.72 -0.22
CA GLY A 457 19.10 17.94 -1.13
C GLY A 457 20.31 17.03 -0.88
N PHE A 458 20.24 16.09 0.08
CA PHE A 458 21.26 15.06 0.24
C PHE A 458 21.03 13.92 -0.75
N THR A 459 22.09 13.18 -1.06
CA THR A 459 21.92 11.86 -1.69
C THR A 459 21.30 10.88 -0.69
N ALA A 460 20.69 9.79 -1.18
CA ALA A 460 20.14 8.77 -0.30
C ALA A 460 21.16 8.21 0.72
N ASP A 461 22.42 8.04 0.33
CA ASP A 461 23.51 7.59 1.22
C ASP A 461 23.85 8.63 2.30
N GLN A 462 23.86 9.91 1.93
CA GLN A 462 24.10 11.02 2.85
C GLN A 462 22.94 11.17 3.85
N ALA A 463 21.70 11.08 3.37
CA ALA A 463 20.50 11.08 4.20
C ALA A 463 20.50 9.90 5.20
N THR A 464 20.84 8.70 4.73
CA THR A 464 20.99 7.50 5.57
C THR A 464 22.04 7.72 6.66
N THR A 465 23.18 8.29 6.31
CA THR A 465 24.26 8.57 7.27
C THR A 465 23.81 9.59 8.32
N ALA A 466 23.11 10.66 7.91
CA ALA A 466 22.58 11.69 8.80
C ALA A 466 21.54 11.11 9.77
N LEU A 467 20.64 10.25 9.29
CA LEU A 467 19.65 9.55 10.12
C LEU A 467 20.32 8.66 11.18
N ASN A 468 21.32 7.88 10.77
CA ASN A 468 22.07 7.03 11.70
C ASN A 468 22.81 7.84 12.78
N GLN A 469 23.39 8.98 12.41
CA GLN A 469 24.04 9.88 13.36
C GLN A 469 23.06 10.54 14.34
N ALA A 470 21.80 10.74 13.93
CA ALA A 470 20.74 11.25 14.78
C ALA A 470 20.17 10.19 15.75
N GLY A 471 20.67 8.95 15.72
CA GLY A 471 20.26 7.86 16.61
C GLY A 471 19.18 6.93 16.03
N PHE A 472 18.73 7.17 14.80
CA PHE A 472 17.83 6.25 14.11
C PHE A 472 18.63 5.03 13.66
N THR A 473 18.48 3.90 14.35
CA THR A 473 19.24 2.67 14.11
C THR A 473 18.29 1.53 13.71
N GLY A 474 18.68 0.71 12.73
CA GLY A 474 17.82 -0.37 12.22
C GLY A 474 16.63 0.10 11.34
N ASN A 475 16.68 1.35 10.89
CA ASN A 475 15.72 1.99 10.00
C ASN A 475 15.67 1.33 8.60
N GLN A 476 14.47 0.92 8.18
CA GLN A 476 14.21 0.55 6.79
C GLN A 476 14.03 1.84 5.97
N ILE A 477 15.03 2.17 5.15
CA ILE A 477 14.96 3.31 4.24
C ILE A 477 14.47 2.81 2.87
N ARG A 478 13.28 3.26 2.46
CA ARG A 478 12.77 3.06 1.10
C ARG A 478 13.04 4.30 0.27
N ILE A 479 13.49 4.10 -0.95
CA ILE A 479 13.73 5.18 -1.90
C ILE A 479 12.60 5.11 -2.93
N MET A 480 11.89 6.22 -3.10
CA MET A 480 10.88 6.41 -4.14
C MET A 480 11.34 7.51 -5.07
N GLU A 481 11.14 7.34 -6.37
CA GLU A 481 11.43 8.39 -7.35
C GLU A 481 10.19 9.27 -7.52
N GLU A 482 10.41 10.58 -7.54
CA GLU A 482 9.38 11.57 -7.84
C GLU A 482 9.86 12.42 -9.03
N ASP A 483 8.96 12.65 -9.98
CA ASP A 483 9.25 13.41 -11.19
C ASP A 483 9.34 14.90 -10.88
N ASP A 484 10.55 15.33 -10.57
CA ASP A 484 10.90 16.72 -10.33
C ASP A 484 12.09 17.14 -11.22
N GLY A 485 11.84 18.12 -12.08
CA GLY A 485 12.83 18.68 -12.99
C GLY A 485 13.69 19.80 -12.40
N SER A 486 13.48 20.15 -11.12
CA SER A 486 14.16 21.27 -10.44
C SER A 486 15.47 20.86 -9.75
N GLN A 487 15.58 19.59 -9.32
CA GLN A 487 16.77 19.06 -8.64
C GLN A 487 17.52 18.01 -9.48
N GLN A 488 18.74 17.66 -9.04
CA GLN A 488 19.55 16.63 -9.72
C GLN A 488 19.02 15.24 -9.37
N ALA A 489 19.08 14.31 -10.34
CA ALA A 489 18.68 12.93 -10.14
C ALA A 489 19.38 12.32 -8.91
N GLY A 490 18.59 11.73 -8.01
CA GLY A 490 19.07 11.07 -6.80
C GLY A 490 19.16 11.96 -5.55
N ASP A 491 18.88 13.27 -5.66
CA ASP A 491 18.79 14.16 -4.50
C ASP A 491 17.44 13.99 -3.81
N VAL A 492 17.44 13.97 -2.47
CA VAL A 492 16.24 13.86 -1.64
C VAL A 492 15.42 15.15 -1.73
N LEU A 493 14.20 15.04 -2.24
CA LEU A 493 13.21 16.12 -2.31
C LEU A 493 12.47 16.28 -0.98
N ARG A 494 12.14 15.15 -0.35
CA ARG A 494 11.43 15.07 0.93
C ARG A 494 11.63 13.70 1.58
N ILE A 495 11.40 13.67 2.89
CA ILE A 495 11.48 12.47 3.73
C ILE A 495 10.17 12.30 4.50
N GLU A 496 9.76 11.05 4.73
CA GLU A 496 8.65 10.68 5.62
C GLU A 496 9.13 9.66 6.65
N PRO A 497 8.91 9.85 7.97
CA PRO A 497 8.40 11.06 8.64
C PRO A 497 9.19 12.33 8.31
N GLY A 498 8.52 13.48 8.37
CA GLY A 498 9.02 14.76 7.87
C GLY A 498 10.18 15.33 8.68
N VAL A 499 10.95 16.24 8.08
CA VAL A 499 12.03 16.97 8.77
C VAL A 499 11.47 17.68 10.01
N GLY A 500 12.09 17.45 11.17
CA GLY A 500 11.68 18.02 12.46
C GLY A 500 10.55 17.27 13.18
N GLU A 501 9.97 16.22 12.58
CA GLU A 501 9.00 15.36 13.26
C GLU A 501 9.68 14.43 14.26
N SER A 502 8.91 13.94 15.25
CA SER A 502 9.38 12.94 16.20
C SER A 502 9.04 11.53 15.70
N ALA A 503 10.04 10.66 15.63
CA ALA A 503 9.89 9.29 15.17
C ALA A 503 10.63 8.32 16.11
N ALA A 504 10.16 7.08 16.21
CA ALA A 504 10.86 6.07 17.00
C ALA A 504 12.27 5.80 16.45
N PRO A 505 13.26 5.40 17.28
CA PRO A 505 14.62 5.10 16.81
C PRO A 505 14.70 4.06 15.67
N ASN A 506 13.76 3.13 15.60
CA ASN A 506 13.66 2.10 14.56
C ASN A 506 12.61 2.40 13.48
N ALA A 507 12.11 3.64 13.41
CA ALA A 507 11.08 4.01 12.45
C ALA A 507 11.54 3.79 11.00
N PRO A 508 10.66 3.28 10.11
CA PRO A 508 10.95 3.25 8.68
C PRO A 508 10.93 4.67 8.11
N PHE A 509 11.82 4.94 7.16
CA PHE A 509 11.86 6.21 6.43
C PHE A 509 11.59 5.98 4.95
N VAL A 510 10.85 6.89 4.33
CA VAL A 510 10.71 6.96 2.87
C VAL A 510 11.40 8.22 2.38
N LEU A 511 12.44 8.05 1.56
CA LEU A 511 13.12 9.12 0.86
C LEU A 511 12.51 9.25 -0.54
N TYR A 512 11.95 10.40 -0.84
CA TYR A 512 11.53 10.73 -2.20
C TYR A 512 12.69 11.47 -2.86
N VAL A 513 13.29 10.84 -3.86
CA VAL A 513 14.42 11.38 -4.60
C VAL A 513 13.97 11.86 -5.97
N ALA A 514 14.62 12.90 -6.49
CA ALA A 514 14.33 13.37 -7.83
C ALA A 514 14.68 12.29 -8.87
N SER A 515 13.75 11.97 -9.76
CA SER A 515 13.99 11.07 -10.90
C SER A 515 14.96 11.70 -11.93
N GLY A 516 15.08 13.04 -11.90
CA GLY A 516 15.86 13.82 -12.85
C GLY A 516 15.26 13.84 -14.25
N ASN A 517 14.01 13.44 -14.40
CA ASN A 517 13.28 13.50 -15.66
C ASN A 517 12.44 14.77 -15.76
N VAL A 518 12.26 15.23 -17.00
CA VAL A 518 11.45 16.40 -17.35
C VAL A 518 10.50 16.01 -18.48
N THR A 519 9.25 16.46 -18.38
CA THR A 519 8.29 16.34 -19.48
C THR A 519 8.57 17.40 -20.54
N ILE A 520 8.67 16.96 -21.80
CA ILE A 520 8.81 17.88 -22.93
C ILE A 520 7.48 18.63 -23.13
N PRO A 521 7.47 19.97 -23.07
CA PRO A 521 6.27 20.75 -23.30
C PRO A 521 5.77 20.60 -24.75
N ASP A 522 4.46 20.75 -24.95
CA ASP A 522 3.88 20.73 -26.30
C ASP A 522 4.38 21.93 -27.12
N LEU A 523 5.11 21.65 -28.20
CA LEU A 523 5.70 22.65 -29.09
C LEU A 523 4.84 22.90 -30.34
N THR A 524 3.67 22.27 -30.45
CA THR A 524 2.81 22.37 -31.65
C THR A 524 2.43 23.82 -31.95
N GLY A 525 2.68 24.26 -33.20
CA GLY A 525 2.28 25.59 -33.67
C GLY A 525 3.08 26.75 -33.08
N ARG A 526 4.16 26.47 -32.34
CA ARG A 526 5.07 27.49 -31.79
C ARG A 526 6.08 27.94 -32.83
N THR A 527 6.58 29.16 -32.67
CA THR A 527 7.74 29.62 -33.44
C THR A 527 9.03 28.95 -32.94
N GLN A 528 10.07 28.93 -33.78
CA GLN A 528 11.39 28.44 -33.39
C GLN A 528 11.90 29.05 -32.07
N ASP A 529 11.76 30.37 -31.89
CA ASP A 529 12.24 31.08 -30.70
C ASP A 529 11.41 30.75 -29.45
N GLU A 530 10.09 30.63 -29.60
CA GLU A 530 9.20 30.23 -28.50
C GLU A 530 9.46 28.79 -28.05
N ALA A 531 9.67 27.88 -29.01
CA ALA A 531 10.03 26.49 -28.72
C ALA A 531 11.39 26.39 -28.00
N ALA A 532 12.38 27.17 -28.45
CA ALA A 532 13.68 27.24 -27.78
C ALA A 532 13.58 27.74 -26.33
N GLN A 533 12.66 28.66 -26.06
CA GLN A 533 12.45 29.21 -24.72
C GLN A 533 11.75 28.21 -23.81
N LEU A 534 10.66 27.59 -24.27
CA LEU A 534 9.92 26.58 -23.51
C LEU A 534 10.80 25.39 -23.12
N LEU A 535 11.67 24.93 -24.04
CA LEU A 535 12.62 23.86 -23.75
C LEU A 535 13.68 24.30 -22.72
N ARG A 536 14.19 25.54 -22.81
CA ARG A 536 15.15 26.07 -21.82
C ARG A 536 14.54 26.20 -20.42
N ASP A 537 13.30 26.68 -20.33
CA ASP A 537 12.58 26.80 -19.06
C ASP A 537 12.34 25.40 -18.43
N ALA A 538 12.22 24.37 -19.26
CA ALA A 538 12.16 22.97 -18.85
C ALA A 538 13.54 22.33 -18.59
N ASN A 539 14.65 23.08 -18.57
CA ASN A 539 16.02 22.53 -18.46
C ASN A 539 16.38 21.53 -19.58
N LEU A 540 15.89 21.74 -20.81
CA LEU A 540 16.19 20.94 -22.01
C LEU A 540 16.96 21.77 -23.04
N SER A 541 17.75 21.11 -23.88
CA SER A 541 18.46 21.72 -25.01
C SER A 541 17.69 21.51 -26.31
N ALA A 542 17.68 22.51 -27.20
CA ALA A 542 16.98 22.42 -28.49
C ALA A 542 17.97 22.41 -29.66
N THR A 543 17.77 21.50 -30.61
CA THR A 543 18.43 21.50 -31.94
C THR A 543 17.35 21.62 -33.00
N PHE A 544 17.53 22.48 -34.00
CA PHE A 544 16.51 22.73 -35.02
C PHE A 544 16.89 22.12 -36.37
N THR A 545 15.93 21.45 -37.01
CA THR A 545 16.04 20.93 -38.38
C THR A 545 14.90 21.48 -39.23
N GLN A 546 15.13 21.63 -40.54
CA GLN A 546 14.07 22.03 -41.46
C GLN A 546 13.39 20.77 -42.00
N ASP A 547 12.05 20.80 -42.08
CA ASP A 547 11.25 19.76 -42.71
C ASP A 547 10.72 20.29 -44.05
N GLU A 548 10.94 19.51 -45.12
CA GLU A 548 10.60 19.82 -46.52
C GLU A 548 9.08 19.72 -46.78
N THR A 549 8.30 19.26 -45.78
CA THR A 549 6.88 18.95 -45.96
C THR A 549 5.92 19.94 -45.29
N GLY A 550 5.52 20.97 -46.02
CA GLY A 550 4.11 21.39 -46.04
C GLY A 550 3.74 22.79 -45.55
N SER A 551 2.48 23.11 -45.87
CA SER A 551 1.70 24.37 -45.82
C SER A 551 1.72 25.23 -44.53
N ALA A 552 2.56 24.94 -43.55
CA ALA A 552 2.68 25.74 -42.33
C ALA A 552 3.50 27.03 -42.59
N ALA A 553 3.26 28.08 -41.78
CA ALA A 553 4.02 29.31 -41.89
C ALA A 553 5.50 29.04 -41.58
N ALA A 554 6.40 29.58 -42.40
CA ALA A 554 7.84 29.40 -42.26
C ALA A 554 8.32 29.68 -40.82
N GLY A 555 9.14 28.79 -40.27
CA GLY A 555 9.67 28.89 -38.91
C GLY A 555 8.71 28.43 -37.80
N THR A 556 7.58 27.81 -38.16
CA THR A 556 6.68 27.15 -37.20
C THR A 556 7.10 25.70 -36.98
N VAL A 557 7.04 25.23 -35.74
CA VAL A 557 7.34 23.84 -35.37
C VAL A 557 6.31 22.89 -35.98
N THR A 558 6.80 21.91 -36.74
CA THR A 558 6.01 20.84 -37.39
C THR A 558 6.08 19.52 -36.62
N GLY A 559 7.15 19.30 -35.85
CA GLY A 559 7.32 18.11 -35.02
C GLY A 559 8.58 18.19 -34.15
N TRP A 560 8.74 17.25 -33.22
CA TRP A 560 9.96 17.12 -32.41
C TRP A 560 10.16 15.68 -31.93
N GLU A 561 11.42 15.31 -31.71
CA GLU A 561 11.83 14.00 -31.19
C GLU A 561 13.02 14.17 -30.23
N PRO A 562 13.06 13.48 -29.08
CA PRO A 562 12.03 12.58 -28.51
C PRO A 562 10.73 13.26 -28.07
N THR A 563 9.66 12.48 -27.89
CA THR A 563 8.39 12.93 -27.28
C THR A 563 8.22 12.35 -25.86
N GLY A 564 7.41 13.00 -25.02
CA GLY A 564 7.11 12.52 -23.67
C GLY A 564 8.11 12.98 -22.60
N VAL A 565 8.58 12.05 -21.77
CA VAL A 565 9.43 12.31 -20.60
C VAL A 565 10.87 11.96 -20.93
N VAL A 566 11.81 12.87 -20.65
CA VAL A 566 13.23 12.68 -20.93
C VAL A 566 14.11 13.12 -19.76
N PRO A 567 15.33 12.60 -19.64
CA PRO A 567 16.27 13.10 -18.63
C PRO A 567 16.53 14.60 -18.78
N ARG A 568 16.74 15.30 -17.67
CA ARG A 568 17.15 16.71 -17.64
C ARG A 568 18.40 16.92 -18.49
N LEU A 569 18.51 18.09 -19.12
CA LEU A 569 19.60 18.47 -20.04
C LEU A 569 19.67 17.66 -21.34
N SER A 570 18.67 16.81 -21.63
CA SER A 570 18.56 16.13 -22.92
C SER A 570 18.38 17.11 -24.07
N THR A 571 18.80 16.69 -25.27
CA THR A 571 18.64 17.46 -26.50
C THR A 571 17.39 16.99 -27.25
N VAL A 572 16.47 17.92 -27.52
CA VAL A 572 15.27 17.71 -28.33
C VAL A 572 15.54 18.25 -29.73
N THR A 573 15.33 17.41 -30.75
CA THR A 573 15.40 17.82 -32.16
C THR A 573 14.02 18.31 -32.58
N VAL A 574 13.92 19.58 -32.96
CA VAL A 574 12.68 20.25 -33.34
C VAL A 574 12.71 20.52 -34.84
N SER A 575 11.72 19.97 -35.55
CA SER A 575 11.51 20.19 -36.97
C SER A 575 10.66 21.44 -37.19
N VAL A 576 11.10 22.32 -38.08
CA VAL A 576 10.40 23.57 -38.43
C VAL A 576 10.11 23.63 -39.93
N ALA A 577 8.98 24.24 -40.30
CA ALA A 577 8.59 24.41 -41.69
C ALA A 577 9.55 25.34 -42.45
N SER A 578 9.98 24.92 -43.64
CA SER A 578 10.78 25.72 -44.56
C SER A 578 9.95 26.87 -45.16
N ALA A 579 10.62 27.96 -45.56
CA ALA A 579 10.00 29.03 -46.33
C ALA A 579 10.06 28.66 -47.82
N GLN A 580 8.90 28.54 -48.47
CA GLN A 580 8.83 28.39 -49.92
C GLN A 580 8.95 29.74 -50.63
N VAL A 581 9.68 29.77 -51.73
CA VAL A 581 9.87 30.91 -52.62
C VAL A 581 9.49 30.51 -54.05
N GLU A 582 8.91 31.46 -54.78
CA GLU A 582 8.57 31.26 -56.19
C GLU A 582 9.83 31.38 -57.04
N VAL A 583 10.05 30.42 -57.95
CA VAL A 583 11.15 30.51 -58.91
C VAL A 583 10.84 31.66 -59.87
N PRO A 584 11.69 32.71 -59.95
CA PRO A 584 11.47 33.84 -60.84
C PRO A 584 11.52 33.38 -62.30
N ASP A 585 10.85 34.14 -63.17
CA ASP A 585 10.94 33.97 -64.62
C ASP A 585 12.35 34.33 -65.10
N LEU A 586 13.03 33.39 -65.76
CA LEU A 586 14.41 33.53 -66.22
C LEU A 586 14.52 33.69 -67.74
N ASP A 587 13.39 33.88 -68.44
CA ASP A 587 13.37 33.94 -69.91
C ASP A 587 14.24 35.09 -70.46
N ASP A 588 14.96 34.82 -71.57
CA ASP A 588 15.89 35.73 -72.25
C ASP A 588 17.01 36.35 -71.38
N MET A 589 17.18 35.92 -70.13
CA MET A 589 18.22 36.44 -69.23
C MET A 589 19.61 35.93 -69.62
N THR A 590 20.65 36.75 -69.40
CA THR A 590 22.03 36.26 -69.43
C THR A 590 22.35 35.44 -68.18
N ARG A 591 23.41 34.63 -68.23
CA ARG A 591 23.91 33.88 -67.05
C ARG A 591 24.00 34.71 -65.77
N ALA A 592 24.55 35.92 -65.88
CA ALA A 592 24.75 36.80 -64.72
C ALA A 592 23.43 37.36 -64.17
N GLU A 593 22.46 37.63 -65.04
CA GLU A 593 21.13 38.12 -64.66
C GLU A 593 20.31 37.00 -64.00
N ALA A 594 20.35 35.78 -64.56
CA ALA A 594 19.68 34.62 -63.98
C ALA A 594 20.27 34.24 -62.60
N GLU A 595 21.60 34.28 -62.46
CA GLU A 595 22.26 34.04 -61.16
C GLU A 595 21.87 35.10 -60.12
N ALA A 596 21.79 36.37 -60.53
CA ALA A 596 21.37 37.46 -59.63
C ALA A 596 19.89 37.35 -59.23
N ALA A 597 19.00 37.02 -60.18
CA ALA A 597 17.57 36.85 -59.93
C ALA A 597 17.28 35.69 -58.97
N LEU A 598 17.95 34.55 -59.15
CA LEU A 598 17.84 33.41 -58.24
C LEU A 598 18.46 33.70 -56.87
N ALA A 599 19.59 34.40 -56.81
CA ALA A 599 20.20 34.79 -55.54
C ALA A 599 19.33 35.77 -54.73
N GLU A 600 18.57 36.65 -55.39
CA GLU A 600 17.66 37.61 -54.73
C GLU A 600 16.54 36.89 -53.94
N VAL A 601 16.04 35.77 -54.45
CA VAL A 601 15.06 34.91 -53.76
C VAL A 601 15.71 33.81 -52.91
N SER A 602 17.03 33.84 -52.75
CA SER A 602 17.83 32.87 -51.99
C SER A 602 17.77 31.45 -52.57
N LEU A 603 17.78 31.31 -53.89
CA LEU A 603 17.94 30.04 -54.63
C LEU A 603 19.35 29.93 -55.23
N THR A 604 19.78 28.69 -55.47
CA THR A 604 21.11 28.41 -56.06
C THR A 604 20.95 28.05 -57.54
N ALA A 605 21.78 28.60 -58.41
CA ALA A 605 21.73 28.31 -59.86
C ALA A 605 22.75 27.22 -60.25
N SER A 606 22.31 26.24 -61.05
CA SER A 606 23.16 25.24 -61.69
C SER A 606 23.06 25.35 -63.21
N PHE A 607 24.16 25.72 -63.87
CA PHE A 607 24.13 26.05 -65.30
C PHE A 607 24.52 24.86 -66.18
N GLN A 608 23.74 24.62 -67.22
CA GLN A 608 24.02 23.68 -68.31
C GLN A 608 23.98 24.41 -69.65
N GLU A 609 24.59 23.83 -70.68
CA GLU A 609 24.64 24.41 -72.03
C GLU A 609 23.94 23.47 -73.02
N GLU A 610 23.12 24.02 -73.92
CA GLU A 610 22.46 23.25 -74.98
C GLU A 610 22.52 23.97 -76.33
N PRO A 611 22.65 23.26 -77.47
CA PRO A 611 22.60 23.88 -78.79
C PRO A 611 21.21 24.43 -79.08
N ASN A 612 21.09 25.72 -79.33
CA ASN A 612 19.81 26.37 -79.62
C ASN A 612 20.00 27.45 -80.70
N GLY A 613 19.17 27.41 -81.75
CA GLY A 613 19.23 28.35 -82.88
C GLY A 613 18.22 29.49 -82.81
N ASP A 614 17.30 29.43 -81.84
CA ASP A 614 16.18 30.35 -81.71
C ASP A 614 16.43 31.44 -80.64
N VAL A 615 17.37 31.21 -79.72
CA VAL A 615 17.75 32.10 -78.60
C VAL A 615 19.20 32.57 -78.77
N GLU A 616 19.54 33.80 -78.36
CA GLU A 616 20.90 34.34 -78.51
C GLU A 616 21.90 33.55 -77.65
N VAL A 617 23.10 33.30 -78.18
CA VAL A 617 24.14 32.51 -77.49
C VAL A 617 24.47 33.16 -76.13
N GLY A 618 24.36 32.37 -75.07
CA GLY A 618 24.61 32.79 -73.69
C GLY A 618 23.38 33.29 -72.92
N GLN A 619 22.19 33.27 -73.53
CA GLN A 619 20.91 33.51 -72.85
C GLN A 619 20.24 32.20 -72.40
N VAL A 620 19.39 32.30 -71.38
CA VAL A 620 18.60 31.18 -70.84
C VAL A 620 17.59 30.69 -71.87
N THR A 621 17.54 29.38 -72.07
CA THR A 621 16.58 28.72 -72.97
C THR A 621 15.43 28.07 -72.21
N ARG A 622 15.72 27.54 -71.03
CA ARG A 622 14.76 26.90 -70.10
C ARG A 622 15.39 26.74 -68.72
N TRP A 623 14.56 26.52 -67.72
CA TRP A 623 14.98 26.19 -66.36
C TRP A 623 14.03 25.19 -65.71
N GLU A 624 14.54 24.44 -64.74
CA GLU A 624 13.77 23.45 -63.97
C GLU A 624 14.08 23.58 -62.48
N PRO A 625 13.05 23.64 -61.62
CA PRO A 625 11.63 23.61 -61.94
C PRO A 625 11.08 25.00 -62.37
N GLU A 626 10.13 25.02 -63.31
CA GLU A 626 9.52 26.22 -63.88
C GLU A 626 8.20 26.56 -63.18
N ASN A 627 7.95 27.83 -62.82
CA ASN A 627 6.67 28.32 -62.28
C ASN A 627 6.16 27.55 -61.04
N THR A 628 7.06 27.06 -60.19
CA THR A 628 6.74 26.35 -58.95
C THR A 628 7.28 27.08 -57.72
N GLN A 629 6.62 26.90 -56.59
CA GLN A 629 7.19 27.23 -55.29
C GLN A 629 8.17 26.13 -54.87
N VAL A 630 9.39 26.52 -54.53
CA VAL A 630 10.46 25.64 -54.07
C VAL A 630 11.00 26.14 -52.73
N ASP A 631 11.69 25.29 -51.98
CA ASP A 631 12.27 25.70 -50.70
C ASP A 631 13.42 26.72 -50.92
N ARG A 632 13.54 27.68 -50.00
CA ARG A 632 14.72 28.57 -49.99
C ARG A 632 16.00 27.72 -49.92
N GLY A 633 16.95 28.01 -50.81
CA GLY A 633 18.21 27.30 -50.94
C GLY A 633 18.19 26.15 -51.95
N SER A 634 17.04 25.78 -52.52
CA SER A 634 16.95 24.78 -53.59
C SER A 634 17.78 25.18 -54.82
N GLU A 635 18.28 24.17 -55.53
CA GLU A 635 19.02 24.34 -56.77
C GLU A 635 18.04 24.39 -57.96
N VAL A 636 18.15 25.42 -58.78
CA VAL A 636 17.43 25.56 -60.06
C VAL A 636 18.41 25.28 -61.19
N THR A 637 18.10 24.30 -62.02
CA THR A 637 18.93 24.01 -63.21
C THR A 637 18.52 24.96 -64.33
N VAL A 638 19.50 25.67 -64.92
CA VAL A 638 19.30 26.69 -65.94
C VAL A 638 20.11 26.30 -67.18
N TRP A 639 19.45 26.19 -68.33
CA TRP A 639 20.10 25.86 -69.60
C TRP A 639 20.38 27.14 -70.40
N LEU A 640 21.59 27.27 -70.93
CA LEU A 640 22.05 28.39 -71.74
C LEU A 640 22.25 27.99 -73.20
N ALA A 641 21.85 28.86 -74.12
CA ALA A 641 21.99 28.64 -75.56
C ALA A 641 23.46 28.64 -75.99
N THR A 642 23.84 27.63 -76.77
CA THR A 642 25.12 27.55 -77.49
C THR A 642 24.89 27.46 -78.99
N ALA A 643 25.90 27.84 -79.78
CA ALA A 643 25.80 27.82 -81.24
C ALA A 643 25.39 26.43 -81.76
N PRO A 644 24.43 26.34 -82.70
CA PRO A 644 23.99 25.06 -83.26
C PRO A 644 25.18 24.34 -83.90
N THR A 645 25.31 23.05 -83.57
CA THR A 645 26.42 22.23 -84.08
C THR A 645 26.31 22.12 -85.61
N GLU A 646 27.28 22.67 -86.35
CA GLU A 646 27.38 22.45 -87.79
C GLU A 646 27.43 20.95 -88.08
N THR A 647 26.40 20.45 -88.76
CA THR A 647 26.31 19.04 -89.15
C THR A 647 27.32 18.77 -90.25
N ALA A 648 28.37 17.99 -89.94
CA ALA A 648 29.28 17.46 -90.94
C ALA A 648 28.49 16.58 -91.94
N THR A 649 28.43 17.02 -93.20
CA THR A 649 27.82 16.30 -94.32
C THR A 649 28.45 14.92 -94.53
N THR A 650 27.64 13.87 -94.45
CA THR A 650 27.99 12.49 -94.82
C THR A 650 27.87 12.30 -96.35
N PRO A 651 28.79 11.58 -97.04
CA PRO A 651 28.69 11.35 -98.48
C PRO A 651 27.64 10.25 -98.82
N PRO A 652 27.12 10.21 -100.07
CA PRO A 652 25.92 9.44 -100.42
C PRO A 652 26.19 7.93 -100.60
N PRO A 653 25.16 7.06 -100.44
CA PRO A 653 25.32 5.62 -100.59
C PRO A 653 25.41 5.19 -102.06
N THR A 654 26.33 4.27 -102.34
CA THR A 654 26.42 3.54 -103.61
C THR A 654 25.38 2.42 -103.68
N SER A 655 24.73 2.37 -104.83
CA SER A 655 23.65 1.48 -105.28
C SER A 655 23.96 -0.02 -105.20
N THR A 656 22.98 -0.83 -104.74
CA THR A 656 22.91 -2.27 -105.04
C THR A 656 21.50 -2.66 -105.49
N THR A 657 21.46 -3.31 -106.65
CA THR A 657 20.30 -3.73 -107.44
C THR A 657 19.58 -4.96 -106.83
N SER A 658 18.25 -4.98 -106.88
CA SER A 658 17.38 -6.10 -106.48
C SER A 658 17.55 -7.39 -107.32
N PRO A 659 17.14 -8.54 -106.77
CA PRO A 659 16.48 -9.61 -107.53
C PRO A 659 15.03 -9.89 -107.02
N PRO A 660 14.20 -10.58 -107.82
CA PRO A 660 12.72 -10.62 -107.70
C PRO A 660 12.21 -11.77 -106.80
N PRO A 661 10.88 -11.88 -106.53
CA PRO A 661 10.35 -12.61 -105.38
C PRO A 661 10.12 -14.09 -105.68
N THR A 662 10.22 -14.94 -104.65
CA THR A 662 9.73 -16.32 -104.69
C THR A 662 8.91 -16.70 -103.47
N ASN A 663 7.83 -17.39 -103.81
CA ASN A 663 6.66 -17.87 -103.08
C ASN A 663 6.94 -19.03 -102.09
N GLY A 664 6.02 -19.22 -101.13
CA GLY A 664 5.87 -20.43 -100.29
C GLY A 664 6.24 -20.20 -98.82
N GLY A 665 5.47 -20.56 -97.79
CA GLY A 665 4.24 -21.34 -97.70
C GLY A 665 4.25 -22.07 -96.34
N GLY A 666 3.17 -21.93 -95.56
CA GLY A 666 2.72 -22.90 -94.54
C GLY A 666 3.45 -22.93 -93.19
N GLY A 667 2.67 -22.91 -92.10
CA GLY A 667 3.15 -23.28 -90.77
C GLY A 667 2.28 -22.81 -89.61
N ARG A 668 1.14 -23.48 -89.42
CA ARG A 668 0.29 -23.45 -88.21
C ARG A 668 0.88 -24.40 -87.14
N GLY A 669 0.61 -24.11 -85.88
CA GLY A 669 0.81 -24.97 -84.69
C GLY A 669 1.08 -24.04 -83.50
N ASP A 670 0.06 -23.58 -82.78
CA ASP A 670 -0.72 -24.27 -81.73
C ASP A 670 0.12 -24.79 -80.55
N ASP A 671 -0.37 -24.37 -79.38
CA ASP A 671 -0.28 -24.90 -78.02
C ASP A 671 0.84 -24.46 -77.04
N ASP A 672 0.29 -24.06 -75.88
CA ASP A 672 0.77 -23.78 -74.50
C ASP A 672 1.54 -22.48 -74.17
#